data_AF-A0A7R7IBT7-F1
#
_entry.id   AF-A0A7R7IBT7-F1
#
_cell.length_a   1.000
_cell.length_b   1.000
_cell.length_c   1.000
_cell.angle_alpha   90.00
_cell.angle_beta   90.00
_cell.angle_gamma   90.00
#
_symmetry.space_group_name_H-M   'P 1'
#
loop_
_entity.id
_entity.type
_entity.pdbx_description
1 polymer ?
#
loop_
_entity_poly.entity_id
_entity_poly.type
_entity_poly.pdbx_seq_one_letter_code
_entity_poly.pdbx_strand_id
1 'polypeptide(L)'
;MRSNIKRYYQEFIDYIDFPTIVYIYETGRILAINEYARGILGYDLKNIKLVWQEQIKHKFNRKLLNNGSQILNNVIIETKGDKQVIDMELNSLIVDKNHIIFCFFELSQKHFFTEHMKNQIPRMIWKDEFLVLQGLSGYSMWDFSIDTKEQVVNRKIFDDEVANKIENDDLEIIQSCNNIYNIMEEFRLHNGDSFFVKLHKMPILNREGKADGIIYVYTQILNKEEKNNLLQTTLQENVILKEVVSKSGTIIVRWNTESNWGIEYISPNIIKYGYDAIDFHSNKILWKDIIHPDDYLRVYNEHMRDNNKAFIEDKPLVLEYRILTSNNDIIWVREESIAFRENYQEYYREGVVNDITYEKELEKELLDNRNVFKIKLDEDYILTNKIFNMVNFWDLIDLEYMKLLQESIENLSGIMNFLVDHKGNILTEIVVRKNLKEDFNQIMTTKRFMNHLKLLTKECMEANKPITRYYYENSLTITILPFVFGEMKVGAWFLVGNTKKLEVDIKPDQLKCISDMKVIAKKSYEKICLYLWSYVKSQRNTILDKLELINEKKKIRETSLKTEKQYEKAKLITKILQLSHLERPYIEVLNNIFNKVASFSEVEKVIIYENVEEDQKLAIQYEWHQGEGLPKGRKNKQIAEKMPYLQSVLKDRGGFVLLYHSDDKTEYNELFLNSKVSAAAIAHLTLNYYNDSIIVFTHSKEKIKWKDEEISLFREIIPIIQNVVVKARETEIMNRNNFTMLEILNNLDEYVLVLSEQDNEILFSNNLVTMSYGSNIIGNQFIEFCDTHQLEIYQLKNNNRVQFKQVEEGLFKCYDHINECYLSMKSKKIQWFDGQGAYLINMKNITNIMDRLKKEYSFLLE
;
A
#
# COMPACT_ATOMS: atom_id res chain seq x y z
N MET A 1 20.10 15.53 60.85
CA MET A 1 21.21 15.65 59.85
C MET A 1 21.64 14.33 59.20
N ARG A 2 21.70 13.16 59.88
CA ARG A 2 22.14 11.89 59.23
C ARG A 2 21.13 11.21 58.28
N SER A 3 19.83 11.51 58.34
CA SER A 3 18.81 10.90 57.46
C SER A 3 18.72 11.54 56.07
N ASN A 4 18.92 12.86 55.97
CA ASN A 4 18.75 13.60 54.71
C ASN A 4 19.86 13.31 53.70
N ILE A 5 21.12 13.19 54.14
CA ILE A 5 22.24 12.86 53.24
C ILE A 5 22.06 11.46 52.63
N LYS A 6 21.58 10.48 53.41
CA LYS A 6 21.34 9.13 52.89
C LYS A 6 20.28 9.14 51.79
N ARG A 7 19.17 9.85 52.01
CA ARG A 7 18.10 10.01 51.05
C ARG A 7 18.58 10.73 49.79
N TYR A 8 19.41 11.75 49.94
CA TYR A 8 19.98 12.53 48.84
C TYR A 8 20.85 11.69 47.90
N TYR A 9 21.79 10.89 48.43
CA TYR A 9 22.57 9.95 47.60
C TYR A 9 21.69 8.85 46.98
N GLN A 10 20.64 8.41 47.69
CA GLN A 10 19.72 7.39 47.18
C GLN A 10 18.93 7.91 45.97
N GLU A 11 18.31 9.09 46.09
CA GLU A 11 17.58 9.74 45.00
C GLU A 11 18.47 9.91 43.76
N PHE A 12 19.75 10.23 43.94
CA PHE A 12 20.67 10.39 42.81
C PHE A 12 20.95 9.08 42.06
N ILE A 13 21.30 8.00 42.76
CA ILE A 13 21.67 6.75 42.10
C ILE A 13 20.47 5.98 41.54
N ASP A 14 19.25 6.31 41.97
CA ASP A 14 18.02 5.71 41.44
C ASP A 14 17.75 6.17 39.98
N TYR A 15 18.36 7.26 39.52
CA TYR A 15 18.35 7.67 38.10
C TYR A 15 19.46 7.04 37.25
N ILE A 16 20.36 6.27 37.86
CA ILE A 16 21.44 5.58 37.15
C ILE A 16 20.93 4.19 36.75
N ASP A 17 20.77 3.99 35.44
CA ASP A 17 20.28 2.74 34.82
C ASP A 17 21.37 1.63 34.79
N PHE A 18 22.08 1.44 35.92
CA PHE A 18 23.18 0.47 36.06
C PHE A 18 23.37 0.05 37.53
N PRO A 19 23.77 -1.20 37.86
CA PRO A 19 23.95 -1.61 39.25
C PRO A 19 25.00 -0.75 39.98
N THR A 20 24.52 0.05 40.93
CA THR A 20 25.30 1.08 41.62
C THR A 20 25.13 1.01 43.12
N ILE A 21 26.26 1.06 43.84
CA ILE A 21 26.29 1.15 45.30
C ILE A 21 27.27 2.25 45.76
N VAL A 22 26.84 3.02 46.76
CA VAL A 22 27.63 4.09 47.37
C VAL A 22 27.85 3.79 48.84
N TYR A 23 29.09 3.77 49.30
CA TYR A 23 29.43 3.44 50.68
C TYR A 23 30.64 4.21 51.22
N ILE A 24 30.75 4.30 52.55
CA ILE A 24 31.90 4.89 53.24
C ILE A 24 32.97 3.81 53.40
N TYR A 25 34.17 4.03 52.85
CA TYR A 25 35.26 3.06 52.83
C TYR A 25 35.68 2.57 54.22
N GLU A 26 35.90 3.50 55.16
CA GLU A 26 36.45 3.21 56.49
C GLU A 26 35.49 2.32 57.30
N THR A 27 34.21 2.67 57.26
CA THR A 27 33.17 2.01 58.06
C THR A 27 32.53 0.83 57.34
N GLY A 28 32.52 0.82 56.01
CA GLY A 28 31.75 -0.10 55.16
C GLY A 28 30.26 0.22 55.12
N ARG A 29 29.82 1.34 55.73
CA ARG A 29 28.41 1.71 55.81
C ARG A 29 27.91 2.13 54.43
N ILE A 30 26.79 1.53 54.00
CA ILE A 30 26.13 1.86 52.73
C ILE A 30 25.36 3.17 52.89
N LEU A 31 25.66 4.13 52.02
CA LEU A 31 24.93 5.39 51.88
C LEU A 31 23.74 5.20 50.95
N ALA A 32 23.94 4.59 49.79
CA ALA A 32 22.88 4.36 48.82
C ALA A 32 23.11 3.06 48.05
N ILE A 33 22.03 2.38 47.67
CA ILE A 33 22.06 1.19 46.81
C ILE A 33 20.78 1.18 45.95
N ASN A 34 20.93 1.19 44.62
CA ASN A 34 19.79 1.23 43.70
C ASN A 34 19.18 -0.16 43.50
N GLU A 35 18.00 -0.22 42.88
CA GLU A 35 17.25 -1.48 42.68
C GLU A 35 18.06 -2.54 41.90
N TYR A 36 18.79 -2.12 40.86
CA TYR A 36 19.67 -3.00 40.09
C TYR A 36 20.74 -3.67 40.97
N ALA A 37 21.41 -2.89 41.83
CA ALA A 37 22.40 -3.41 42.76
C ALA A 37 21.77 -4.28 43.86
N ARG A 38 20.56 -3.98 44.33
CA ARG A 38 19.84 -4.81 45.31
C ARG A 38 19.48 -6.18 44.73
N GLY A 39 19.15 -6.26 43.45
CA GLY A 39 18.92 -7.51 42.73
C GLY A 39 20.13 -8.45 42.78
N ILE A 40 21.35 -7.90 42.73
CA ILE A 40 22.60 -8.68 42.75
C ILE A 40 23.09 -8.94 44.19
N LEU A 41 23.17 -7.90 45.02
CA LEU A 41 23.78 -7.98 46.36
C LEU A 41 22.81 -8.40 47.47
N GLY A 42 21.50 -8.33 47.21
CA GLY A 42 20.43 -8.61 48.17
C GLY A 42 19.87 -7.36 48.87
N TYR A 43 18.55 -7.40 49.16
CA TYR A 43 17.78 -6.27 49.68
C TYR A 43 18.07 -5.88 51.14
N ASP A 44 18.58 -6.79 51.98
CA ASP A 44 18.81 -6.53 53.42
C ASP A 44 20.20 -5.99 53.76
N LEU A 45 20.99 -5.60 52.75
CA LEU A 45 22.39 -5.25 52.94
C LEU A 45 22.56 -3.86 53.57
N LYS A 46 23.10 -3.81 54.80
CA LYS A 46 23.39 -2.55 55.53
C LYS A 46 24.87 -2.15 55.53
N ASN A 47 25.77 -3.11 55.35
CA ASN A 47 27.21 -2.89 55.38
C ASN A 47 27.89 -3.74 54.30
N ILE A 48 28.72 -3.12 53.48
CA ILE A 48 29.36 -3.77 52.35
C ILE A 48 30.41 -4.81 52.77
N LYS A 49 30.96 -4.70 53.99
CA LYS A 49 31.91 -5.69 54.55
C LYS A 49 31.30 -7.08 54.72
N LEU A 50 29.97 -7.20 54.75
CA LEU A 50 29.28 -8.48 54.78
C LEU A 50 29.37 -9.22 53.45
N VAL A 51 29.66 -8.50 52.37
CA VAL A 51 29.80 -9.05 51.02
C VAL A 51 31.26 -9.06 50.59
N TRP A 52 32.00 -8.00 50.90
CA TRP A 52 33.41 -7.88 50.55
C TRP A 52 34.25 -8.61 51.60
N GLN A 53 34.69 -9.83 51.30
CA GLN A 53 35.63 -10.58 52.14
C GLN A 53 36.94 -9.77 52.38
N GLU A 54 37.67 -10.04 53.47
CA GLU A 54 38.91 -9.28 53.81
C GLU A 54 39.93 -9.24 52.67
N GLN A 55 39.94 -10.27 51.82
CA GLN A 55 40.82 -10.37 50.63
C GLN A 55 40.60 -9.26 49.59
N ILE A 56 39.39 -8.70 49.47
CA ILE A 56 39.08 -7.64 48.50
C ILE A 56 39.75 -6.32 48.90
N LYS A 57 39.83 -6.01 50.20
CA LYS A 57 40.51 -4.80 50.68
C LYS A 57 41.98 -4.73 50.28
N HIS A 58 42.65 -5.87 50.21
CA HIS A 58 44.05 -5.95 49.76
C HIS A 58 44.22 -5.66 48.26
N LYS A 59 43.16 -5.73 47.46
CA LYS A 59 43.17 -5.41 46.04
C LYS A 59 43.05 -3.91 45.76
N PHE A 60 42.64 -3.09 46.73
CA PHE A 60 42.53 -1.65 46.56
C PHE A 60 43.91 -0.99 46.58
N ASN A 61 44.25 -0.29 45.49
CA ASN A 61 45.54 0.35 45.37
C ASN A 61 45.53 1.73 46.09
N ARG A 62 46.72 2.25 46.42
CA ARG A 62 46.85 3.60 47.01
C ARG A 62 46.33 4.71 46.10
N LYS A 63 46.26 4.48 44.78
CA LYS A 63 45.78 5.46 43.79
C LYS A 63 44.27 5.67 43.90
N LEU A 64 43.49 4.63 44.21
CA LEU A 64 42.04 4.69 44.43
C LEU A 64 41.73 5.67 45.56
N LEU A 65 42.35 5.49 46.73
CA LEU A 65 42.09 6.33 47.90
C LEU A 65 42.50 7.80 47.72
N ASN A 66 43.39 8.10 46.76
CA ASN A 66 43.74 9.49 46.43
C ASN A 66 42.87 10.05 45.30
N ASN A 67 41.55 10.14 45.52
CA ASN A 67 40.54 10.58 44.54
C ASN A 67 40.60 9.81 43.19
N GLY A 68 40.91 8.52 43.20
CA GLY A 68 41.12 7.72 41.97
C GLY A 68 39.92 6.88 41.55
N SER A 69 40.02 6.30 40.35
CA SER A 69 39.20 5.16 39.91
C SER A 69 40.05 3.90 39.80
N GLN A 70 39.45 2.73 40.06
CA GLN A 70 40.07 1.42 39.91
C GLN A 70 39.06 0.41 39.38
N ILE A 71 39.38 -0.22 38.24
CA ILE A 71 38.62 -1.34 37.70
C ILE A 71 39.20 -2.65 38.24
N LEU A 72 38.32 -3.52 38.73
CA LEU A 72 38.64 -4.86 39.20
C LEU A 72 37.76 -5.86 38.47
N ASN A 73 38.40 -6.79 37.76
CA ASN A 73 37.70 -7.86 37.04
C ASN A 73 37.73 -9.16 37.85
N ASN A 74 36.73 -10.00 37.63
CA ASN A 74 36.57 -11.32 38.23
C ASN A 74 36.64 -11.31 39.77
N VAL A 75 36.01 -10.31 40.40
CA VAL A 75 35.93 -10.22 41.86
C VAL A 75 34.88 -11.20 42.37
N ILE A 76 35.32 -12.17 43.17
CA ILE A 76 34.41 -13.12 43.82
C ILE A 76 33.81 -12.44 45.04
N ILE A 77 32.48 -12.40 45.09
CA ILE A 77 31.70 -11.85 46.20
C ILE A 77 30.76 -12.92 46.75
N GLU A 78 30.45 -12.85 48.04
CA GLU A 78 29.57 -13.81 48.71
C GLU A 78 28.30 -13.13 49.19
N THR A 79 27.16 -13.51 48.62
CA THR A 79 25.85 -12.93 48.90
C THR A 79 24.89 -14.04 49.29
N LYS A 80 24.31 -14.00 50.49
CA LYS A 80 23.31 -14.98 50.96
C LYS A 80 23.76 -16.47 50.87
N GLY A 81 25.06 -16.75 50.93
CA GLY A 81 25.63 -18.11 50.85
C GLY A 81 26.07 -18.55 49.45
N ASP A 82 25.84 -17.74 48.41
CA ASP A 82 26.27 -18.01 47.05
C ASP A 82 27.47 -17.15 46.64
N LYS A 83 28.45 -17.78 45.98
CA LYS A 83 29.61 -17.07 45.40
C LYS A 83 29.27 -16.58 44.01
N GLN A 84 29.28 -15.28 43.81
CA GLN A 84 29.13 -14.64 42.51
C GLN A 84 30.45 -14.02 42.07
N VAL A 85 30.64 -13.90 40.76
CA VAL A 85 31.80 -13.23 40.17
C VAL A 85 31.30 -11.97 39.52
N ILE A 86 31.83 -10.82 39.94
CA ILE A 86 31.47 -9.51 39.43
C ILE A 86 32.70 -8.77 38.92
N ASP A 87 32.51 -7.98 37.88
CA ASP A 87 33.44 -6.95 37.49
C ASP A 87 32.93 -5.65 38.10
N MET A 88 33.84 -4.82 38.62
CA MET A 88 33.48 -3.58 39.29
C MET A 88 34.44 -2.46 38.94
N GLU A 89 33.91 -1.26 38.84
CA GLU A 89 34.65 -0.02 38.83
C GLU A 89 34.39 0.75 40.13
N LEU A 90 35.47 1.02 40.86
CA LEU A 90 35.45 1.75 42.12
C LEU A 90 35.94 3.16 41.90
N ASN A 91 35.14 4.15 42.27
CA ASN A 91 35.49 5.56 42.20
C ASN A 91 35.46 6.15 43.60
N SER A 92 36.57 6.72 44.06
CA SER A 92 36.70 7.27 45.40
C SER A 92 36.71 8.80 45.36
N LEU A 93 35.89 9.41 46.21
CA LEU A 93 35.91 10.85 46.51
C LEU A 93 36.10 11.08 48.01
N ILE A 94 36.87 12.09 48.36
CA ILE A 94 37.15 12.48 49.75
C ILE A 94 36.16 13.55 50.18
N VAL A 95 35.38 13.27 51.22
CA VAL A 95 34.40 14.22 51.82
C VAL A 95 34.51 14.14 53.34
N ASP A 96 34.74 15.28 53.99
CA ASP A 96 34.92 15.38 55.45
C ASP A 96 35.92 14.36 56.03
N LYS A 97 37.04 14.16 55.33
CA LYS A 97 38.12 13.20 55.66
C LYS A 97 37.74 11.72 55.59
N ASN A 98 36.56 11.39 55.04
CA ASN A 98 36.18 10.01 54.73
C ASN A 98 36.23 9.77 53.22
N HIS A 99 36.47 8.53 52.81
CA HIS A 99 36.38 8.15 51.41
C HIS A 99 34.98 7.61 51.12
N ILE A 100 34.24 8.32 50.27
CA ILE A 100 32.97 7.87 49.70
C ILE A 100 33.31 7.13 48.40
N ILE A 101 32.89 5.87 48.32
CA ILE A 101 33.11 5.01 47.17
C ILE A 101 31.82 4.88 46.38
N PHE A 102 31.86 5.26 45.10
CA PHE A 102 30.87 4.90 44.09
C PHE A 102 31.36 3.65 43.37
N CYS A 103 30.58 2.58 43.44
CA CYS A 103 30.90 1.31 42.80
C CYS A 103 29.84 1.01 41.74
N PHE A 104 30.27 0.98 40.48
CA PHE A 104 29.49 0.46 39.35
C PHE A 104 29.94 -0.97 39.11
N PHE A 105 29.03 -1.94 39.08
CA PHE A 105 29.43 -3.34 38.95
C PHE A 105 28.41 -4.16 38.17
N GLU A 106 28.88 -5.26 37.59
CA GLU A 106 28.03 -6.20 36.87
C GLU A 106 28.57 -7.64 37.04
N LEU A 107 27.74 -8.64 36.80
CA LEU A 107 28.15 -10.05 36.87
C LEU A 107 29.10 -10.39 35.72
N SER A 108 30.32 -10.85 36.01
CA SER A 108 31.37 -11.16 35.01
C SER A 108 30.98 -12.26 34.00
N GLN A 109 29.85 -12.94 34.20
CA GLN A 109 29.34 -13.98 33.30
C GLN A 109 28.47 -13.44 32.16
N LYS A 110 28.11 -12.13 32.18
CA LYS A 110 27.21 -11.46 31.23
C LYS A 110 27.96 -10.48 30.30
N HIS A 111 29.07 -10.91 29.68
CA HIS A 111 29.97 -10.08 28.85
C HIS A 111 30.97 -9.33 29.73
N PHE A 112 32.24 -9.33 29.32
CA PHE A 112 33.28 -8.55 29.96
C PHE A 112 32.89 -7.06 29.96
N PHE A 113 33.62 -6.23 30.70
CA PHE A 113 33.91 -4.83 30.36
C PHE A 113 34.58 -4.69 28.96
N THR A 114 34.04 -5.35 27.92
CA THR A 114 34.48 -5.36 26.52
C THR A 114 33.80 -4.24 25.72
N GLU A 115 34.32 -3.97 24.51
CA GLU A 115 33.83 -2.93 23.58
C GLU A 115 32.30 -2.89 23.42
N HIS A 116 31.61 -4.04 23.46
CA HIS A 116 30.15 -4.11 23.26
C HIS A 116 29.31 -3.47 24.38
N MET A 117 29.81 -3.41 25.61
CA MET A 117 29.12 -2.76 26.74
C MET A 117 29.62 -1.33 26.98
N LYS A 118 30.58 -0.85 26.18
CA LYS A 118 31.22 0.45 26.36
C LYS A 118 30.19 1.57 26.48
N ASN A 119 29.07 1.54 25.77
CA ASN A 119 28.09 2.63 25.78
C ASN A 119 27.12 2.59 26.98
N GLN A 120 26.96 1.43 27.65
CA GLN A 120 26.02 1.27 28.76
C GLN A 120 26.63 1.57 30.13
N ILE A 121 27.96 1.50 30.24
CA ILE A 121 28.67 1.71 31.51
C ILE A 121 28.59 3.19 31.92
N PRO A 122 28.14 3.52 33.14
CA PRO A 122 28.15 4.89 33.62
C PRO A 122 29.56 5.45 33.71
N ARG A 123 29.75 6.66 33.20
CA ARG A 123 30.95 7.47 33.41
C ARG A 123 30.74 8.40 34.57
N MET A 124 31.80 8.66 35.32
CA MET A 124 31.76 9.61 36.43
C MET A 124 32.87 10.65 36.34
N ILE A 125 32.52 11.89 36.58
CA ILE A 125 33.44 13.04 36.71
C ILE A 125 33.15 13.66 38.07
N TRP A 126 34.16 14.17 38.77
CA TRP A 126 33.91 14.97 39.97
C TRP A 126 34.90 16.11 40.12
N LYS A 127 34.38 17.26 40.54
CA LYS A 127 35.11 18.52 40.74
C LYS A 127 34.95 18.98 42.19
N ASP A 128 35.89 19.79 42.67
CA ASP A 128 35.78 20.47 43.97
C ASP A 128 34.90 21.72 43.94
N GLU A 129 34.79 22.42 45.06
CA GLU A 129 34.01 23.66 45.21
C GLU A 129 34.48 24.82 44.29
N PHE A 130 35.70 24.73 43.74
CA PHE A 130 36.26 25.67 42.78
C PHE A 130 36.15 25.19 41.33
N LEU A 131 35.36 24.15 41.08
CA LEU A 131 35.18 23.50 39.79
C LEU A 131 36.49 22.93 39.21
N VAL A 132 37.50 22.68 40.04
CA VAL A 132 38.73 22.02 39.63
C VAL A 132 38.47 20.51 39.59
N LEU A 133 38.84 19.88 38.48
CA LEU A 133 38.64 18.46 38.27
C LEU A 133 39.50 17.63 39.23
N GLN A 134 38.84 16.85 40.09
CA GLN A 134 39.47 16.02 41.12
C GLN A 134 39.66 14.57 40.67
N GLY A 135 38.77 14.06 39.81
CA GLY A 135 38.92 12.74 39.23
C GLY A 135 37.89 12.40 38.16
N LEU A 136 38.17 11.27 37.51
CA LEU A 136 37.45 10.71 36.38
C LEU A 136 37.36 9.20 36.56
N SER A 137 36.25 8.61 36.12
CA SER A 137 36.12 7.16 35.97
C SER A 137 37.01 6.66 34.83
N GLY A 138 37.39 5.39 34.84
CA GLY A 138 38.27 4.76 33.85
C GLY A 138 37.76 4.90 32.43
N TYR A 139 36.46 4.65 32.20
CA TYR A 139 35.85 4.86 30.88
C TYR A 139 35.81 6.34 30.48
N SER A 140 35.66 7.27 31.43
CA SER A 140 35.75 8.71 31.15
C SER A 140 37.15 9.12 30.68
N MET A 141 38.20 8.50 31.22
CA MET A 141 39.57 8.75 30.77
C MET A 141 39.77 8.34 29.30
N TRP A 142 39.18 7.22 28.88
CA TRP A 142 39.20 6.80 27.48
C TRP A 142 38.40 7.75 26.58
N ASP A 143 37.20 8.16 26.99
CA ASP A 143 36.36 9.06 26.19
C ASP A 143 37.03 10.43 25.99
N PHE A 144 37.82 10.90 26.95
CA PHE A 144 38.56 12.17 26.86
C PHE A 144 40.00 12.03 26.36
N SER A 145 40.44 10.84 25.94
CA SER A 145 41.82 10.57 25.52
C SER A 145 42.86 11.06 26.54
N ILE A 146 42.66 10.67 27.80
CA ILE A 146 43.51 10.96 28.95
C ILE A 146 44.16 9.66 29.41
N ASP A 147 45.49 9.59 29.35
CA ASP A 147 46.23 8.37 29.70
C ASP A 147 46.62 8.33 31.19
N THR A 148 46.88 9.49 31.79
CA THR A 148 47.32 9.57 33.19
C THR A 148 46.60 10.65 33.98
N LYS A 149 46.57 10.46 35.31
CA LYS A 149 45.93 11.40 36.23
C LYS A 149 46.65 12.75 36.30
N GLU A 150 47.96 12.80 36.00
CA GLU A 150 48.69 14.07 35.93
C GLU A 150 48.22 14.95 34.76
N GLN A 151 47.67 14.35 33.69
CA GLN A 151 47.10 15.08 32.56
C GLN A 151 45.70 15.66 32.85
N VAL A 152 45.07 15.27 33.98
CA VAL A 152 43.71 15.70 34.35
C VAL A 152 43.74 17.11 34.96
N VAL A 153 44.80 17.42 35.71
CA VAL A 153 44.96 18.72 36.38
C VAL A 153 45.37 19.75 35.33
N ASN A 154 44.51 20.74 35.07
CA ASN A 154 44.69 21.86 34.12
C ASN A 154 44.51 21.57 32.61
N ARG A 155 43.90 20.44 32.22
CA ARG A 155 43.59 20.18 30.80
C ARG A 155 42.19 20.69 30.46
N LYS A 156 42.08 21.48 29.39
CA LYS A 156 40.79 21.81 28.77
C LYS A 156 40.22 20.55 28.12
N ILE A 157 39.19 19.96 28.73
CA ILE A 157 38.49 18.78 28.20
C ILE A 157 37.51 19.20 27.10
N PHE A 158 36.68 20.19 27.41
CA PHE A 158 35.65 20.71 26.51
C PHE A 158 36.17 21.88 25.67
N ASP A 159 35.49 22.16 24.56
CA ASP A 159 35.68 23.42 23.84
C ASP A 159 35.24 24.63 24.70
N ASP A 160 35.65 25.83 24.32
CA ASP A 160 35.44 27.03 25.16
C ASP A 160 33.94 27.36 25.34
N GLU A 161 33.10 27.09 24.35
CA GLU A 161 31.66 27.38 24.41
C GLU A 161 30.93 26.45 25.39
N VAL A 162 31.16 25.14 25.25
CA VAL A 162 30.60 24.11 26.13
C VAL A 162 31.19 24.23 27.54
N ALA A 163 32.49 24.51 27.67
CA ALA A 163 33.13 24.72 28.97
C ALA A 163 32.48 25.86 29.76
N ASN A 164 32.30 27.03 29.12
CA ASN A 164 31.67 28.19 29.76
C ASN A 164 30.22 27.90 30.18
N LYS A 165 29.46 27.20 29.34
CA LYS A 165 28.08 26.80 29.66
C LYS A 165 28.07 25.86 30.87
N ILE A 166 28.87 24.80 30.84
CA ILE A 166 28.98 23.82 31.91
C ILE A 166 29.38 24.52 33.22
N GLU A 167 30.37 25.41 33.21
CA GLU A 167 30.80 26.14 34.41
C GLU A 167 29.67 26.99 35.01
N ASN A 168 28.90 27.71 34.19
CA ASN A 168 27.76 28.49 34.68
C ASN A 168 26.69 27.60 35.31
N ASP A 169 26.32 26.50 34.63
CA ASP A 169 25.33 25.54 35.13
C ASP A 169 25.81 24.89 36.43
N ASP A 170 27.10 24.52 36.52
CA ASP A 170 27.69 23.88 37.69
C ASP A 170 27.72 24.83 38.90
N LEU A 171 28.00 26.13 38.68
CA LEU A 171 27.93 27.15 39.73
C LEU A 171 26.51 27.31 40.28
N GLU A 172 25.50 27.33 39.41
CA GLU A 172 24.09 27.41 39.82
C GLU A 172 23.67 26.17 40.64
N ILE A 173 24.10 24.98 40.22
CA ILE A 173 23.85 23.73 40.93
C ILE A 173 24.51 23.72 42.31
N ILE A 174 25.78 24.15 42.41
CA ILE A 174 26.50 24.25 43.69
C ILE A 174 25.83 25.26 44.62
N GLN A 175 25.37 26.40 44.10
CA GLN A 175 24.71 27.44 44.91
C GLN A 175 23.31 27.03 45.38
N SER A 176 22.55 26.36 44.51
CA SER A 176 21.17 25.92 44.81
C SER A 176 21.13 24.62 45.62
N CYS A 177 22.22 23.84 45.64
CA CYS A 177 22.30 22.49 46.21
C CYS A 177 21.24 21.52 45.64
N ASN A 178 20.80 21.73 44.40
CA ASN A 178 19.79 20.91 43.74
C ASN A 178 20.41 19.92 42.75
N ASN A 179 19.88 18.71 42.71
CA ASN A 179 20.26 17.72 41.70
C ASN A 179 19.53 18.01 40.39
N ILE A 180 20.19 17.73 39.27
CA ILE A 180 19.57 17.77 37.95
C ILE A 180 19.76 16.42 37.28
N TYR A 181 18.70 15.91 36.66
CA TYR A 181 18.64 14.57 36.09
C TYR A 181 18.18 14.61 34.64
N ASN A 182 18.52 13.58 33.87
CA ASN A 182 18.06 13.38 32.49
C ASN A 182 18.37 14.58 31.57
N ILE A 183 19.49 15.26 31.79
CA ILE A 183 19.94 16.31 30.90
C ILE A 183 20.49 15.64 29.64
N MET A 184 20.04 16.09 28.48
CA MET A 184 20.52 15.61 27.19
C MET A 184 21.41 16.69 26.59
N GLU A 185 22.71 16.43 26.49
CA GLU A 185 23.68 17.42 26.01
C GLU A 185 24.70 16.82 25.05
N GLU A 186 25.25 17.67 24.18
CA GLU A 186 26.39 17.33 23.33
C GLU A 186 27.68 17.73 24.06
N PHE A 187 28.49 16.74 24.40
CA PHE A 187 29.86 16.98 24.86
C PHE A 187 30.73 17.21 23.64
N ARG A 188 31.18 18.46 23.46
CA ARG A 188 32.17 18.83 22.45
C ARG A 188 33.53 18.94 23.11
N LEU A 189 34.44 18.08 22.69
CA LEU A 189 35.81 18.04 23.18
C LEU A 189 36.68 19.06 22.47
N HIS A 190 37.74 19.51 23.14
CA HIS A 190 38.68 20.49 22.58
C HIS A 190 39.40 20.00 21.31
N ASN A 191 39.48 18.68 21.10
CA ASN A 191 40.07 18.08 19.91
C ASN A 191 39.12 18.06 18.68
N GLY A 192 37.86 18.51 18.83
CA GLY A 192 36.84 18.54 17.78
C GLY A 192 35.96 17.28 17.68
N ASP A 193 36.16 16.31 18.56
CA ASP A 193 35.24 15.18 18.72
C ASP A 193 34.01 15.60 19.52
N SER A 194 32.88 14.95 19.22
CA SER A 194 31.67 15.16 20.00
C SER A 194 30.82 13.91 20.12
N PHE A 195 30.06 13.85 21.21
CA PHE A 195 29.09 12.78 21.47
C PHE A 195 27.94 13.28 22.33
N PHE A 196 26.76 12.68 22.15
CA PHE A 196 25.59 12.98 22.96
C PHE A 196 25.58 12.14 24.22
N VAL A 197 25.29 12.79 25.34
CA VAL A 197 25.24 12.16 26.65
C VAL A 197 23.89 12.36 27.32
N LYS A 198 23.44 11.32 28.04
CA LYS A 198 22.44 11.45 29.11
C LYS A 198 23.21 11.75 30.37
N LEU A 199 22.95 12.89 31.00
CA LEU A 199 23.75 13.46 32.08
C LEU A 199 22.90 13.69 33.33
N HIS A 200 23.50 13.36 34.48
CA HIS A 200 22.98 13.62 35.82
C HIS A 200 24.05 14.37 36.62
N LYS A 201 23.66 15.44 37.30
CA LYS A 201 24.56 16.29 38.11
C LYS A 201 24.08 16.36 39.56
N MET A 202 24.99 16.19 40.51
CA MET A 202 24.71 16.28 41.95
C MET A 202 25.81 17.03 42.70
N PRO A 203 25.48 18.09 43.48
CA PRO A 203 26.43 18.71 44.39
C PRO A 203 26.82 17.76 45.53
N ILE A 204 28.10 17.74 45.87
CA ILE A 204 28.67 16.95 46.96
C ILE A 204 28.45 17.73 48.25
N LEU A 205 27.69 17.22 49.21
CA LEU A 205 27.39 17.94 50.45
C LEU A 205 28.32 17.50 51.59
N ASN A 206 28.92 18.46 52.29
CA ASN A 206 29.65 18.21 53.53
C ASN A 206 28.69 18.01 54.72
N ARG A 207 29.23 17.70 55.91
CA ARG A 207 28.47 17.50 57.16
C ARG A 207 27.59 18.69 57.56
N GLU A 208 27.96 19.90 57.14
CA GLU A 208 27.23 21.14 57.43
C GLU A 208 26.10 21.39 56.40
N GLY A 209 26.03 20.59 55.32
CA GLY A 209 25.05 20.72 54.25
C GLY A 209 25.44 21.73 53.17
N LYS A 210 26.69 22.21 53.16
CA LYS A 210 27.24 23.07 52.11
C LYS A 210 27.82 22.19 50.99
N ALA A 211 27.67 22.63 49.75
CA ALA A 211 28.32 22.00 48.61
C ALA A 211 29.87 22.16 48.69
N ASP A 212 30.57 21.03 48.63
CA ASP A 212 32.04 20.84 48.67
C ASP A 212 32.58 20.42 47.29
N GLY A 213 31.71 20.42 46.27
CA GLY A 213 32.01 20.02 44.90
C GLY A 213 30.78 19.53 44.15
N ILE A 214 30.99 18.88 43.01
CA ILE A 214 29.93 18.38 42.13
C ILE A 214 30.35 17.08 41.44
N ILE A 215 29.39 16.16 41.27
CA ILE A 215 29.54 14.89 40.56
C ILE A 215 28.68 14.91 39.29
N TYR A 216 29.23 14.37 38.21
CA TYR A 216 28.56 14.10 36.95
C TYR A 216 28.51 12.58 36.79
N VAL A 217 27.34 12.04 36.47
CA VAL A 217 27.23 10.69 35.94
C VAL A 217 26.61 10.78 34.55
N TYR A 218 27.27 10.19 33.56
CA TYR A 218 26.77 10.23 32.18
C TYR A 218 26.90 8.89 31.45
N THR A 219 26.01 8.66 30.50
CA THR A 219 26.09 7.58 29.52
C THR A 219 26.10 8.14 28.11
N GLN A 220 26.88 7.54 27.23
CA GLN A 220 26.95 7.95 25.83
C GLN A 220 25.78 7.33 25.06
N ILE A 221 25.04 8.16 24.32
CA ILE A 221 23.84 7.75 23.58
C ILE A 221 24.17 7.56 22.10
N LEU A 222 24.85 8.55 21.51
CA LEU A 222 25.24 8.55 20.10
C LEU A 222 26.64 9.15 19.97
N ASN A 223 27.50 8.47 19.22
CA ASN A 223 28.75 9.06 18.75
C ASN A 223 28.51 9.92 17.47
N LYS A 224 29.53 10.66 17.04
CA LYS A 224 29.47 11.55 15.87
C LYS A 224 29.06 10.84 14.58
N GLU A 225 29.54 9.62 14.37
CA GLU A 225 29.24 8.82 13.18
C GLU A 225 27.80 8.29 13.20
N GLU A 226 27.34 7.78 14.34
CA GLU A 226 25.96 7.33 14.56
C GLU A 226 24.96 8.48 14.41
N LYS A 227 25.27 9.66 14.95
CA LYS A 227 24.49 10.90 14.75
C LYS A 227 24.37 11.23 13.26
N ASN A 228 25.50 11.22 12.54
CA ASN A 228 25.52 11.54 11.12
C ASN A 228 24.76 10.49 10.30
N ASN A 229 24.90 9.21 10.63
CA ASN A 229 24.19 8.12 9.95
C ASN A 229 22.68 8.22 10.19
N LEU A 230 22.24 8.41 11.44
CA LEU A 230 20.81 8.60 11.73
C LEU A 230 20.27 9.83 11.01
N LEU A 231 20.99 10.97 11.06
CA LEU A 231 20.60 12.18 10.36
C LEU A 231 20.51 11.95 8.84
N GLN A 232 21.48 11.25 8.25
CA GLN A 232 21.46 10.89 6.83
C GLN A 232 20.28 9.99 6.49
N THR A 233 20.02 8.94 7.27
CA THR A 233 18.89 8.03 7.07
C THR A 233 17.56 8.78 7.17
N THR A 234 17.36 9.58 8.22
CA THR A 234 16.14 10.37 8.41
C THR A 234 15.99 11.44 7.32
N LEU A 235 17.08 12.05 6.84
CA LEU A 235 17.04 12.97 5.70
C LEU A 235 16.66 12.24 4.42
N GLN A 236 17.22 11.06 4.17
CA GLN A 236 16.88 10.22 3.01
C GLN A 236 15.42 9.80 3.03
N GLU A 237 14.91 9.29 4.15
CA GLU A 237 13.50 8.94 4.34
C GLU A 237 12.59 10.15 4.10
N ASN A 238 12.94 11.31 4.67
CA ASN A 238 12.18 12.55 4.43
C ASN A 238 12.23 13.00 2.97
N VAL A 239 13.35 12.84 2.27
CA VAL A 239 13.44 13.13 0.84
C VAL A 239 12.54 12.19 0.03
N ILE A 240 12.57 10.88 0.32
CA ILE A 240 11.71 9.90 -0.35
C ILE A 240 10.24 10.22 -0.10
N LEU A 241 9.84 10.50 1.15
CA LEU A 241 8.48 10.88 1.49
C LEU A 241 8.05 12.18 0.80
N LYS A 242 8.90 13.22 0.81
CA LYS A 242 8.66 14.47 0.08
C LYS A 242 8.51 14.23 -1.42
N GLU A 243 9.34 13.37 -2.01
CA GLU A 243 9.23 13.02 -3.43
C GLU A 243 7.93 12.29 -3.76
N VAL A 244 7.58 11.26 -2.99
CA VAL A 244 6.34 10.49 -3.19
C VAL A 244 5.12 11.39 -3.06
N VAL A 245 5.07 12.25 -2.04
CA VAL A 245 4.00 13.23 -1.85
C VAL A 245 4.00 14.29 -2.96
N SER A 246 5.18 14.74 -3.41
CA SER A 246 5.25 15.72 -4.50
C SER A 246 4.71 15.18 -5.83
N LYS A 247 4.88 13.87 -6.06
CA LYS A 247 4.41 13.14 -7.24
C LYS A 247 2.98 12.64 -7.08
N SER A 248 2.46 12.54 -5.85
CA SER A 248 1.05 12.24 -5.60
C SER A 248 0.20 13.49 -5.82
N GLY A 249 -1.01 13.31 -6.33
CA GLY A 249 -1.97 14.41 -6.51
C GLY A 249 -2.50 14.99 -5.19
N THR A 250 -2.09 14.41 -4.05
CA THR A 250 -2.59 14.68 -2.70
C THR A 250 -1.74 15.73 -2.01
N ILE A 251 -2.37 16.77 -1.48
CA ILE A 251 -1.70 17.78 -0.66
C ILE A 251 -1.86 17.39 0.81
N ILE A 252 -0.78 17.40 1.57
CA ILE A 252 -0.78 17.18 3.02
C ILE A 252 -0.77 18.53 3.70
N VAL A 253 -1.66 18.73 4.66
CA VAL A 253 -1.78 20.00 5.38
C VAL A 253 -1.90 19.74 6.88
N ARG A 254 -1.19 20.56 7.66
CA ARG A 254 -1.40 20.74 9.09
C ARG A 254 -1.91 22.16 9.33
N TRP A 255 -3.15 22.26 9.77
CA TRP A 255 -3.80 23.51 10.15
C TRP A 255 -3.60 23.77 11.64
N ASN A 256 -3.24 25.01 11.95
CA ASN A 256 -3.31 25.54 13.29
C ASN A 256 -4.72 26.12 13.52
N THR A 257 -5.44 25.60 14.52
CA THR A 257 -6.83 25.98 14.73
C THR A 257 -7.01 27.21 15.63
N GLU A 258 -5.97 27.64 16.36
CA GLU A 258 -6.00 28.87 17.17
C GLU A 258 -5.80 30.14 16.33
N SER A 259 -5.01 30.04 15.27
CA SER A 259 -4.57 31.17 14.44
C SER A 259 -5.51 31.53 13.28
N ASN A 260 -6.81 31.24 13.40
CA ASN A 260 -7.78 31.56 12.35
C ASN A 260 -7.47 30.83 11.01
N TRP A 261 -7.05 29.56 11.11
CA TRP A 261 -6.66 28.66 10.03
C TRP A 261 -5.30 28.96 9.39
N GLY A 262 -4.32 29.29 10.24
CA GLY A 262 -2.90 29.29 9.84
C GLY A 262 -2.43 27.90 9.44
N ILE A 263 -1.40 27.85 8.61
CA ILE A 263 -0.81 26.62 8.12
C ILE A 263 0.56 26.43 8.79
N GLU A 264 0.67 25.41 9.62
CA GLU A 264 1.96 25.00 10.18
C GLU A 264 2.77 24.21 9.17
N TYR A 265 2.09 23.41 8.36
CA TYR A 265 2.72 22.66 7.30
C TYR A 265 1.79 22.48 6.11
N ILE A 266 2.34 22.66 4.91
CA ILE A 266 1.70 22.27 3.66
C ILE A 266 2.75 21.65 2.74
N SER A 267 2.38 20.59 2.03
CA SER A 267 3.30 19.91 1.13
C SER A 267 3.65 20.77 -0.11
N PRO A 268 4.88 20.65 -0.66
CA PRO A 268 5.36 21.51 -1.74
C PRO A 268 4.56 21.42 -3.06
N ASN A 269 3.83 20.32 -3.28
CA ASN A 269 2.99 20.15 -4.46
C ASN A 269 1.78 21.10 -4.53
N ILE A 270 1.53 21.93 -3.51
CA ILE A 270 0.57 23.05 -3.60
C ILE A 270 0.92 24.04 -4.73
N ILE A 271 2.18 24.06 -5.18
CA ILE A 271 2.64 24.84 -6.32
C ILE A 271 1.89 24.54 -7.62
N LYS A 272 1.26 23.36 -7.74
CA LYS A 272 0.40 23.04 -8.88
C LYS A 272 -0.83 23.94 -8.99
N TYR A 273 -1.24 24.59 -7.89
CA TYR A 273 -2.29 25.61 -7.85
C TYR A 273 -1.72 27.04 -7.87
N GLY A 274 -0.42 27.17 -8.09
CA GLY A 274 0.34 28.42 -8.22
C GLY A 274 0.62 29.14 -6.90
N TYR A 275 0.56 28.43 -5.77
CA TYR A 275 0.97 28.96 -4.47
C TYR A 275 2.30 28.34 -4.03
N ASP A 276 3.19 29.14 -3.44
CA ASP A 276 4.37 28.60 -2.76
C ASP A 276 3.99 28.16 -1.34
N ALA A 277 4.48 27.00 -0.91
CA ALA A 277 4.30 26.52 0.46
C ALA A 277 4.81 27.55 1.49
N ILE A 278 5.89 28.28 1.16
CA ILE A 278 6.50 29.30 2.03
C ILE A 278 5.51 30.43 2.35
N ASP A 279 4.62 30.78 1.42
CA ASP A 279 3.64 31.85 1.67
C ASP A 279 2.57 31.43 2.67
N PHE A 280 2.27 30.13 2.76
CA PHE A 280 1.42 29.57 3.81
C PHE A 280 2.15 29.47 5.16
N HIS A 281 3.39 28.95 5.18
CA HIS A 281 4.19 28.82 6.41
C HIS A 281 4.50 30.17 7.06
N SER A 282 4.60 31.22 6.26
CA SER A 282 4.82 32.61 6.73
C SER A 282 3.52 33.34 7.07
N ASN A 283 2.36 32.67 7.02
CA ASN A 283 1.02 33.23 7.21
C ASN A 283 0.71 34.44 6.30
N LYS A 284 1.36 34.57 5.14
CA LYS A 284 0.97 35.56 4.13
C LYS A 284 -0.33 35.18 3.44
N ILE A 285 -0.54 33.86 3.28
CA ILE A 285 -1.77 33.27 2.76
C ILE A 285 -2.27 32.28 3.80
N LEU A 286 -3.54 32.40 4.20
CA LEU A 286 -4.19 31.44 5.08
C LEU A 286 -5.04 30.48 4.24
N TRP A 287 -5.32 29.29 4.76
CA TRP A 287 -6.11 28.32 4.01
C TRP A 287 -7.51 28.86 3.68
N LYS A 288 -8.11 29.63 4.59
CA LYS A 288 -9.40 30.29 4.37
C LYS A 288 -9.41 31.26 3.18
N ASP A 289 -8.27 31.84 2.83
CA ASP A 289 -8.19 32.88 1.79
C ASP A 289 -8.30 32.27 0.39
N ILE A 290 -7.99 30.97 0.27
CA ILE A 290 -8.09 30.23 -0.98
C ILE A 290 -9.38 29.42 -1.09
N ILE A 291 -10.19 29.32 -0.02
CA ILE A 291 -11.51 28.68 -0.11
C ILE A 291 -12.46 29.59 -0.90
N HIS A 292 -13.25 29.00 -1.79
CA HIS A 292 -14.24 29.75 -2.54
C HIS A 292 -15.23 30.47 -1.57
N PRO A 293 -15.54 31.76 -1.77
CA PRO A 293 -16.35 32.54 -0.83
C PRO A 293 -17.70 31.91 -0.44
N ASP A 294 -18.38 31.29 -1.40
CA ASP A 294 -19.66 30.59 -1.16
C ASP A 294 -19.54 29.36 -0.25
N ASP A 295 -18.37 28.71 -0.22
CA ASP A 295 -18.15 27.48 0.53
C ASP A 295 -17.56 27.76 1.92
N TYR A 296 -16.91 28.91 2.10
CA TYR A 296 -16.19 29.28 3.32
C TYR A 296 -17.02 29.09 4.60
N LEU A 297 -18.23 29.66 4.64
CA LEU A 297 -19.05 29.62 5.87
C LEU A 297 -19.47 28.19 6.24
N ARG A 298 -19.78 27.35 5.23
CA ARG A 298 -20.15 25.95 5.45
C ARG A 298 -18.95 25.16 5.97
N VAL A 299 -17.82 25.28 5.30
CA VAL A 299 -16.57 24.59 5.65
C VAL A 299 -16.15 24.99 7.07
N TYR A 300 -16.10 26.28 7.37
CA TYR A 300 -15.81 26.79 8.72
C TYR A 300 -16.71 26.17 9.81
N ASN A 301 -18.02 26.12 9.58
CA ASN A 301 -18.97 25.58 10.55
C ASN A 301 -18.79 24.08 10.77
N GLU A 302 -18.50 23.29 9.72
CA GLU A 302 -18.28 21.85 9.87
C GLU A 302 -17.01 21.54 10.68
N HIS A 303 -15.91 22.25 10.43
CA HIS A 303 -14.69 22.12 11.25
C HIS A 303 -14.94 22.49 12.73
N MET A 304 -15.68 23.57 13.00
CA MET A 304 -16.02 23.96 14.38
C MET A 304 -16.90 22.91 15.06
N ARG A 305 -17.80 22.27 14.30
CA ARG A 305 -18.66 21.20 14.81
C ARG A 305 -17.88 19.94 15.12
N ASP A 306 -16.92 19.60 14.27
CA ASP A 306 -16.06 18.42 14.41
C ASP A 306 -15.06 18.57 15.56
N ASN A 307 -14.44 19.74 15.71
CA ASN A 307 -13.57 20.04 16.86
C ASN A 307 -14.30 19.84 18.22
N ASN A 308 -15.61 20.10 18.26
CA ASN A 308 -16.44 19.85 19.45
C ASN A 308 -16.85 18.37 19.63
N LYS A 309 -16.78 17.55 18.58
CA LYS A 309 -17.18 16.13 18.56
C LYS A 309 -16.02 15.12 18.61
N ALA A 310 -14.79 15.54 18.32
CA ALA A 310 -13.58 14.71 18.31
C ALA A 310 -13.30 13.96 19.64
N PHE A 311 -14.12 14.18 20.68
CA PHE A 311 -14.06 13.52 21.98
C PHE A 311 -15.03 12.32 22.12
N ILE A 312 -15.75 11.93 21.06
CA ILE A 312 -16.78 10.87 21.12
C ILE A 312 -16.60 9.78 20.05
N GLU A 313 -16.02 10.08 18.87
CA GLU A 313 -15.82 9.11 17.78
C GLU A 313 -14.48 9.34 17.04
N ASP A 314 -13.68 8.27 16.86
CA ASP A 314 -12.43 8.25 16.05
C ASP A 314 -12.70 8.26 14.53
N LYS A 315 -13.56 9.17 14.04
CA LYS A 315 -13.86 9.27 12.60
C LYS A 315 -13.21 10.51 11.98
N PRO A 316 -12.55 10.37 10.81
CA PRO A 316 -12.01 11.53 10.10
C PRO A 316 -13.15 12.41 9.55
N LEU A 317 -12.95 13.72 9.61
CA LEU A 317 -13.82 14.70 8.96
C LEU A 317 -13.57 14.63 7.45
N VAL A 318 -14.64 14.43 6.67
CA VAL A 318 -14.57 14.43 5.21
C VAL A 318 -15.39 15.59 4.66
N LEU A 319 -14.76 16.48 3.89
CA LEU A 319 -15.41 17.64 3.29
C LEU A 319 -15.08 17.75 1.81
N GLU A 320 -16.08 18.05 0.99
CA GLU A 320 -15.89 18.46 -0.40
C GLU A 320 -16.22 19.94 -0.55
N TYR A 321 -15.31 20.73 -1.11
CA TYR A 321 -15.47 22.16 -1.32
C TYR A 321 -14.57 22.68 -2.44
N ARG A 322 -14.82 23.92 -2.87
CA ARG A 322 -14.05 24.58 -3.91
C ARG A 322 -12.94 25.44 -3.31
N ILE A 323 -11.78 25.40 -3.94
CA ILE A 323 -10.68 26.34 -3.71
C ILE A 323 -10.38 27.14 -4.98
N LEU A 324 -9.71 28.26 -4.82
CA LEU A 324 -9.24 29.15 -5.87
C LEU A 324 -7.74 29.01 -6.04
N THR A 325 -7.28 28.81 -7.29
CA THR A 325 -5.86 28.91 -7.63
C THR A 325 -5.39 30.36 -7.55
N SER A 326 -4.07 30.58 -7.57
CA SER A 326 -3.49 31.93 -7.68
C SER A 326 -3.96 32.72 -8.91
N ASN A 327 -4.44 32.02 -9.96
CA ASN A 327 -5.02 32.61 -11.16
C ASN A 327 -6.56 32.74 -11.09
N ASN A 328 -7.15 32.50 -9.92
CA ASN A 328 -8.60 32.48 -9.65
C ASN A 328 -9.38 31.35 -10.38
N ASP A 329 -8.71 30.28 -10.82
CA ASP A 329 -9.41 29.09 -11.32
C ASP A 329 -10.04 28.32 -10.17
N ILE A 330 -11.22 27.74 -10.41
CA ILE A 330 -11.96 26.97 -9.41
C ILE A 330 -11.55 25.51 -9.48
N ILE A 331 -11.12 24.94 -8.35
CA ILE A 331 -10.77 23.52 -8.21
C ILE A 331 -11.66 22.91 -7.13
N TRP A 332 -12.21 21.73 -7.40
CA TRP A 332 -12.92 20.95 -6.38
C TRP A 332 -11.93 20.09 -5.62
N VAL A 333 -11.99 20.15 -4.30
CA VAL A 333 -11.15 19.35 -3.43
C VAL A 333 -11.97 18.55 -2.43
N ARG A 334 -11.46 17.37 -2.10
CA ARG A 334 -11.90 16.55 -0.96
C ARG A 334 -10.83 16.62 0.12
N GLU A 335 -11.22 17.10 1.27
CA GLU A 335 -10.42 17.07 2.49
C GLU A 335 -10.81 15.87 3.35
N GLU A 336 -9.81 15.16 3.86
CA GLU A 336 -9.97 14.15 4.91
C GLU A 336 -9.00 14.51 6.05
N SER A 337 -9.54 14.85 7.23
CA SER A 337 -8.72 15.40 8.32
C SER A 337 -9.14 14.94 9.72
N ILE A 338 -8.16 14.92 10.63
CA ILE A 338 -8.28 14.51 12.03
C ILE A 338 -7.75 15.63 12.93
N ALA A 339 -8.48 15.94 14.00
CA ALA A 339 -8.07 16.92 15.00
C ALA A 339 -7.27 16.26 16.13
N PHE A 340 -6.22 16.94 16.58
CA PHE A 340 -5.36 16.56 17.70
C PHE A 340 -5.37 17.65 18.78
N ARG A 341 -5.11 17.25 20.03
CA ARG A 341 -5.00 18.15 21.17
C ARG A 341 -3.69 17.90 21.92
N GLU A 342 -2.88 18.93 22.06
CA GLU A 342 -1.63 18.89 22.82
C GLU A 342 -1.76 19.83 24.04
N ASN A 343 -1.48 19.30 25.24
CA ASN A 343 -1.40 20.04 26.51
C ASN A 343 -2.56 21.01 26.84
N TYR A 344 -3.81 20.54 26.78
CA TYR A 344 -5.04 21.25 27.21
C TYR A 344 -5.34 22.62 26.57
N GLN A 345 -4.39 23.23 25.85
CA GLN A 345 -4.52 24.55 25.26
C GLN A 345 -4.34 24.53 23.74
N GLU A 346 -3.44 23.72 23.15
CA GLU A 346 -3.16 23.76 21.71
C GLU A 346 -3.97 22.72 20.91
N TYR A 347 -4.55 23.18 19.79
CA TYR A 347 -5.35 22.37 18.86
C TYR A 347 -4.79 22.50 17.44
N TYR A 348 -4.40 21.37 16.84
CA TYR A 348 -4.03 21.31 15.43
C TYR A 348 -4.85 20.24 14.71
N ARG A 349 -4.96 20.37 13.40
CA ARG A 349 -5.64 19.40 12.53
C ARG A 349 -4.70 18.99 11.44
N GLU A 350 -4.68 17.70 11.14
CA GLU A 350 -3.89 17.15 10.04
C GLU A 350 -4.82 16.49 9.05
N GLY A 351 -4.50 16.62 7.77
CA GLY A 351 -5.31 15.99 6.75
C GLY A 351 -4.70 16.04 5.38
N VAL A 352 -5.39 15.35 4.48
CA VAL A 352 -5.07 15.28 3.07
C VAL A 352 -6.14 16.00 2.27
N VAL A 353 -5.71 16.71 1.23
CA VAL A 353 -6.56 17.45 0.29
C VAL A 353 -6.31 16.88 -1.10
N ASN A 354 -7.31 16.20 -1.64
CA ASN A 354 -7.29 15.56 -2.95
C ASN A 354 -8.04 16.42 -3.97
N ASP A 355 -7.48 16.55 -5.17
CA ASP A 355 -8.20 17.15 -6.29
C ASP A 355 -9.27 16.17 -6.80
N ILE A 356 -10.53 16.58 -6.74
CA ILE A 356 -11.69 15.82 -7.25
C ILE A 356 -12.38 16.56 -8.41
N THR A 357 -11.70 17.53 -9.04
CA THR A 357 -12.26 18.33 -10.14
C THR A 357 -12.70 17.43 -11.28
N TYR A 358 -11.88 16.45 -11.67
CA TYR A 358 -12.24 15.47 -12.70
C TYR A 358 -13.45 14.60 -12.30
N GLU A 359 -13.58 14.21 -11.03
CA GLU A 359 -14.75 13.48 -10.53
C GLU A 359 -16.02 14.33 -10.64
N LYS A 360 -15.93 15.61 -10.24
CA LYS A 360 -17.06 16.56 -10.32
C LYS A 360 -17.39 16.96 -11.75
N GLU A 361 -16.41 17.07 -12.62
CA GLU A 361 -16.61 17.28 -14.06
C GLU A 361 -17.28 16.07 -14.69
N LEU A 362 -16.89 14.84 -14.33
CA LEU A 362 -17.57 13.63 -14.80
C LEU A 362 -18.99 13.52 -14.23
N GLU A 363 -19.21 13.80 -12.94
CA GLU A 363 -20.55 13.82 -12.34
C GLU A 363 -21.43 14.88 -13.02
N LYS A 364 -20.88 16.07 -13.25
CA LYS A 364 -21.54 17.15 -13.95
C LYS A 364 -21.76 16.81 -15.41
N GLU A 365 -20.83 16.19 -16.11
CA GLU A 365 -20.98 15.77 -17.50
C GLU A 365 -22.01 14.65 -17.61
N LEU A 366 -22.10 13.74 -16.63
CA LEU A 366 -23.16 12.73 -16.56
C LEU A 366 -24.53 13.36 -16.30
N LEU A 367 -24.61 14.38 -15.44
CA LEU A 367 -25.85 15.10 -15.10
C LEU A 367 -26.28 16.07 -16.21
N ASP A 368 -25.32 16.79 -16.79
CA ASP A 368 -25.47 17.68 -17.94
C ASP A 368 -25.82 16.85 -19.15
N ASN A 369 -25.18 15.71 -19.44
CA ASN A 369 -25.65 14.80 -20.49
C ASN A 369 -27.11 14.41 -20.23
N ARG A 370 -27.50 14.08 -18.99
CA ARG A 370 -28.91 13.79 -18.63
C ARG A 370 -29.87 14.96 -18.89
N ASN A 371 -29.44 16.20 -18.73
CA ASN A 371 -30.24 17.43 -18.92
C ASN A 371 -30.16 17.99 -20.35
N VAL A 372 -29.04 17.83 -21.02
CA VAL A 372 -28.72 18.09 -22.44
C VAL A 372 -29.49 17.12 -23.32
N PHE A 373 -29.66 15.85 -22.92
CA PHE A 373 -30.61 14.91 -23.55
C PHE A 373 -32.06 15.41 -23.54
N LYS A 374 -32.40 16.42 -22.72
CA LYS A 374 -33.73 17.05 -22.67
C LYS A 374 -33.84 18.34 -23.51
N ILE A 375 -32.71 18.90 -23.96
CA ILE A 375 -32.63 20.23 -24.62
C ILE A 375 -31.94 20.18 -25.99
N LYS A 376 -31.11 19.16 -26.26
CA LYS A 376 -30.21 19.07 -27.43
C LYS A 376 -30.68 18.01 -28.44
N LEU A 377 -31.99 17.97 -28.64
CA LEU A 377 -32.69 17.21 -29.69
C LEU A 377 -32.66 17.93 -31.06
N ASP A 378 -32.04 19.11 -31.17
CA ASP A 378 -32.16 19.94 -32.37
C ASP A 378 -30.95 19.93 -33.33
N GLU A 379 -29.77 19.40 -32.96
CA GLU A 379 -28.61 19.48 -33.88
C GLU A 379 -27.65 18.28 -33.73
N ASP A 380 -27.75 17.28 -34.63
CA ASP A 380 -26.62 16.94 -35.52
C ASP A 380 -26.89 15.86 -36.59
N TYR A 381 -26.67 16.28 -37.84
CA TYR A 381 -27.19 15.79 -39.11
C TYR A 381 -26.38 14.66 -39.79
N ILE A 382 -25.58 13.84 -39.08
CA ILE A 382 -24.51 13.03 -39.75
C ILE A 382 -24.63 11.50 -39.61
N LEU A 383 -25.55 10.93 -38.81
CA LEU A 383 -25.64 9.46 -38.64
C LEU A 383 -26.64 8.73 -39.55
N THR A 384 -27.18 9.41 -40.56
CA THR A 384 -28.39 9.02 -41.30
C THR A 384 -28.19 7.99 -42.42
N ASN A 385 -26.98 7.41 -42.63
CA ASN A 385 -26.76 6.51 -43.77
C ASN A 385 -26.39 5.05 -43.44
N LYS A 386 -26.03 4.70 -42.20
CA LYS A 386 -25.66 3.30 -41.83
C LYS A 386 -26.79 2.48 -41.20
N ILE A 387 -27.77 3.12 -40.57
CA ILE A 387 -28.87 2.43 -39.86
C ILE A 387 -30.00 2.01 -40.81
N PHE A 388 -30.12 2.70 -41.94
CA PHE A 388 -31.24 2.55 -42.89
C PHE A 388 -31.32 1.19 -43.60
N ASN A 389 -30.26 0.37 -43.55
CA ASN A 389 -30.24 -0.95 -44.19
C ASN A 389 -30.68 -2.11 -43.26
N MET A 390 -31.01 -1.87 -41.99
CA MET A 390 -31.29 -2.94 -41.01
C MET A 390 -32.73 -3.03 -40.50
N VAL A 391 -33.61 -2.06 -40.77
CA VAL A 391 -35.02 -2.08 -40.32
C VAL A 391 -35.94 -2.08 -41.55
N ASN A 392 -36.89 -3.01 -41.63
CA ASN A 392 -37.90 -3.01 -42.67
C ASN A 392 -38.89 -1.86 -42.38
N PHE A 393 -38.92 -0.85 -43.23
CA PHE A 393 -39.66 0.40 -42.99
C PHE A 393 -41.16 0.18 -42.67
N TRP A 394 -41.78 -0.87 -43.23
CA TRP A 394 -43.19 -1.18 -43.00
C TRP A 394 -43.52 -1.56 -41.56
N ASP A 395 -42.52 -1.94 -40.76
CA ASP A 395 -42.68 -2.21 -39.32
C ASP A 395 -42.81 -0.90 -38.50
N LEU A 396 -42.53 0.26 -39.11
CA LEU A 396 -42.59 1.58 -38.47
C LEU A 396 -43.90 2.33 -38.79
N ILE A 397 -44.66 1.85 -39.79
CA ILE A 397 -45.98 2.37 -40.15
C ILE A 397 -47.05 1.50 -39.49
N ASP A 398 -48.05 2.16 -38.90
CA ASP A 398 -49.26 1.48 -38.43
C ASP A 398 -50.11 1.05 -39.64
N LEU A 399 -49.89 -0.18 -40.11
CA LEU A 399 -50.61 -0.75 -41.25
C LEU A 399 -52.10 -0.92 -40.98
N GLU A 400 -52.50 -1.07 -39.71
CA GLU A 400 -53.90 -1.20 -39.30
C GLU A 400 -54.62 0.15 -39.42
N TYR A 401 -53.99 1.22 -38.95
CA TYR A 401 -54.45 2.59 -39.16
C TYR A 401 -54.50 2.97 -40.65
N MET A 402 -53.47 2.60 -41.41
CA MET A 402 -53.46 2.84 -42.86
C MET A 402 -54.63 2.14 -43.55
N LYS A 403 -54.93 0.89 -43.18
CA LYS A 403 -56.08 0.16 -43.73
C LYS A 403 -57.41 0.86 -43.44
N LEU A 404 -57.62 1.32 -42.20
CA LEU A 404 -58.80 2.10 -41.83
C LEU A 404 -58.92 3.39 -42.67
N LEU A 405 -57.79 4.03 -42.95
CA LEU A 405 -57.76 5.25 -43.75
C LEU A 405 -58.02 4.97 -45.24
N GLN A 406 -57.50 3.87 -45.79
CA GLN A 406 -57.82 3.38 -47.14
C GLN A 406 -59.33 3.09 -47.32
N GLU A 407 -59.94 2.42 -46.34
CA GLU A 407 -61.39 2.13 -46.29
C GLU A 407 -62.22 3.42 -46.16
N SER A 408 -61.78 4.37 -45.33
CA SER A 408 -62.45 5.65 -45.16
C SER A 408 -62.42 6.49 -46.44
N ILE A 409 -61.27 6.54 -47.13
CA ILE A 409 -61.14 7.23 -48.42
C ILE A 409 -62.09 6.62 -49.45
N GLU A 410 -62.10 5.30 -49.56
CA GLU A 410 -62.95 4.60 -50.52
C GLU A 410 -64.44 4.86 -50.25
N ASN A 411 -64.87 4.75 -49.00
CA ASN A 411 -66.26 4.99 -48.61
C ASN A 411 -66.73 6.42 -48.90
N LEU A 412 -65.87 7.41 -48.64
CA LEU A 412 -66.21 8.83 -48.79
C LEU A 412 -66.11 9.33 -50.24
N SER A 413 -65.17 8.80 -51.02
CA SER A 413 -64.82 9.36 -52.34
C SER A 413 -65.05 8.41 -53.52
N GLY A 414 -65.24 7.12 -53.27
CA GLY A 414 -65.29 6.08 -54.29
C GLY A 414 -63.95 5.83 -55.00
N ILE A 415 -62.83 6.34 -54.45
CA ILE A 415 -61.49 6.15 -55.01
C ILE A 415 -60.93 4.81 -54.54
N MET A 416 -60.66 3.92 -55.50
CA MET A 416 -59.94 2.67 -55.23
C MET A 416 -58.51 2.99 -54.84
N ASN A 417 -57.97 2.27 -53.87
CA ASN A 417 -56.59 2.53 -53.46
C ASN A 417 -55.89 1.32 -52.84
N PHE A 418 -54.56 1.30 -52.92
CA PHE A 418 -53.69 0.26 -52.36
C PHE A 418 -52.25 0.77 -52.19
N LEU A 419 -51.47 0.11 -51.33
CA LEU A 419 -50.05 0.43 -51.09
C LEU A 419 -49.14 -0.55 -51.80
N VAL A 420 -47.99 -0.06 -52.26
CA VAL A 420 -46.91 -0.89 -52.83
C VAL A 420 -45.55 -0.57 -52.19
N ASP A 421 -44.63 -1.53 -52.23
CA ASP A 421 -43.22 -1.32 -51.88
C ASP A 421 -42.44 -0.58 -52.98
N HIS A 422 -41.17 -0.24 -52.71
CA HIS A 422 -40.28 0.43 -53.66
C HIS A 422 -40.01 -0.36 -54.95
N LYS A 423 -40.31 -1.66 -54.98
CA LYS A 423 -40.20 -2.55 -56.15
C LYS A 423 -41.53 -2.70 -56.89
N GLY A 424 -42.60 -2.07 -56.40
CA GLY A 424 -43.95 -2.12 -56.97
C GLY A 424 -44.72 -3.40 -56.64
N ASN A 425 -44.37 -4.12 -55.58
CA ASN A 425 -45.17 -5.23 -55.06
C ASN A 425 -46.25 -4.70 -54.14
N ILE A 426 -47.47 -5.23 -54.24
CA ILE A 426 -48.63 -4.80 -53.45
C ILE A 426 -48.48 -5.26 -52.00
N LEU A 427 -48.72 -4.35 -51.05
CA LEU A 427 -48.54 -4.58 -49.61
C LEU A 427 -49.86 -4.69 -48.84
N THR A 428 -50.90 -4.02 -49.31
CA THR A 428 -52.24 -4.06 -48.69
C THR A 428 -53.23 -4.70 -49.65
N GLU A 429 -54.31 -5.29 -49.12
CA GLU A 429 -55.46 -5.63 -49.93
C GLU A 429 -55.98 -4.38 -50.69
N ILE A 430 -56.46 -4.59 -51.90
CA ILE A 430 -57.00 -3.51 -52.74
C ILE A 430 -58.36 -3.11 -52.19
N VAL A 431 -58.49 -1.85 -51.79
CA VAL A 431 -59.73 -1.29 -51.23
C VAL A 431 -60.56 -0.72 -52.38
N VAL A 432 -61.73 -1.32 -52.63
CA VAL A 432 -62.65 -0.99 -53.74
C VAL A 432 -64.09 -1.40 -53.37
N ARG A 433 -65.10 -0.70 -53.90
CA ARG A 433 -66.52 -1.08 -53.75
C ARG A 433 -66.74 -2.55 -54.10
N LYS A 434 -67.51 -3.26 -53.27
CA LYS A 434 -67.82 -4.70 -53.43
C LYS A 434 -68.26 -5.07 -54.85
N ASN A 435 -69.05 -4.21 -55.48
CA ASN A 435 -69.66 -4.39 -56.79
C ASN A 435 -68.68 -4.23 -57.97
N LEU A 436 -67.47 -3.71 -57.74
CA LEU A 436 -66.42 -3.51 -58.74
C LEU A 436 -65.19 -4.39 -58.47
N LYS A 437 -65.18 -5.17 -57.38
CA LYS A 437 -64.00 -5.89 -56.92
C LYS A 437 -63.56 -7.00 -57.90
N GLU A 438 -64.50 -7.69 -58.55
CA GLU A 438 -64.19 -8.79 -59.48
C GLU A 438 -63.59 -8.30 -60.81
N ASP A 439 -64.20 -7.29 -61.44
CA ASP A 439 -63.72 -6.70 -62.69
C ASP A 439 -62.30 -6.14 -62.55
N PHE A 440 -62.02 -5.46 -61.44
CA PHE A 440 -60.71 -4.89 -61.20
C PHE A 440 -59.66 -5.94 -60.82
N ASN A 441 -60.02 -7.00 -60.11
CA ASN A 441 -59.10 -8.11 -59.83
C ASN A 441 -58.63 -8.80 -61.13
N GLN A 442 -59.49 -8.91 -62.15
CA GLN A 442 -59.09 -9.42 -63.47
C GLN A 442 -58.10 -8.49 -64.19
N ILE A 443 -58.30 -7.17 -64.10
CA ILE A 443 -57.38 -6.18 -64.69
C ILE A 443 -56.02 -6.22 -63.97
N MET A 444 -56.02 -6.26 -62.64
CA MET A 444 -54.82 -6.28 -61.79
C MET A 444 -53.97 -7.54 -61.97
N THR A 445 -54.57 -8.68 -62.30
CA THR A 445 -53.84 -9.94 -62.54
C THR A 445 -53.23 -10.02 -63.94
N THR A 446 -53.55 -9.07 -64.84
CA THR A 446 -52.96 -9.03 -66.17
C THR A 446 -51.48 -8.61 -66.07
N LYS A 447 -50.57 -9.45 -66.58
CA LYS A 447 -49.11 -9.23 -66.57
C LYS A 447 -48.70 -7.87 -67.15
N ARG A 448 -49.45 -7.39 -68.15
CA ARG A 448 -49.28 -6.06 -68.78
C ARG A 448 -49.53 -4.92 -67.78
N PHE A 449 -50.57 -5.01 -66.95
CA PHE A 449 -50.91 -3.99 -65.97
C PHE A 449 -49.90 -3.97 -64.81
N MET A 450 -49.51 -5.14 -64.30
CA MET A 450 -48.48 -5.25 -63.24
C MET A 450 -47.12 -4.68 -63.66
N ASN A 451 -46.69 -4.94 -64.89
CA ASN A 451 -45.47 -4.34 -65.43
C ASN A 451 -45.58 -2.81 -65.53
N HIS A 452 -46.77 -2.32 -65.87
CA HIS A 452 -47.04 -0.89 -65.94
C HIS A 452 -47.04 -0.24 -64.56
N LEU A 453 -47.63 -0.87 -63.54
CA LEU A 453 -47.56 -0.40 -62.15
C LEU A 453 -46.11 -0.29 -61.67
N LYS A 454 -45.28 -1.32 -61.91
CA LYS A 454 -43.87 -1.31 -61.52
C LYS A 454 -43.09 -0.18 -62.20
N LEU A 455 -43.35 0.07 -63.49
CA LEU A 455 -42.73 1.17 -64.22
C LEU A 455 -43.12 2.52 -63.64
N LEU A 456 -44.41 2.72 -63.36
CA LEU A 456 -44.91 3.97 -62.79
C LEU A 456 -44.42 4.19 -61.35
N THR A 457 -44.31 3.13 -60.54
CA THR A 457 -43.69 3.20 -59.22
C THR A 457 -42.25 3.68 -59.36
N LYS A 458 -41.47 3.11 -60.28
CA LYS A 458 -40.09 3.53 -60.51
C LYS A 458 -39.99 5.00 -60.92
N GLU A 459 -40.79 5.43 -61.89
CA GLU A 459 -40.86 6.85 -62.33
C GLU A 459 -41.22 7.78 -61.17
N CYS A 460 -42.21 7.41 -60.37
CA CYS A 460 -42.70 8.21 -59.25
C CYS A 460 -41.65 8.36 -58.14
N MET A 461 -40.91 7.29 -57.86
CA MET A 461 -39.82 7.27 -56.88
C MET A 461 -38.61 8.10 -57.32
N GLU A 462 -38.27 8.06 -58.61
CA GLU A 462 -37.18 8.87 -59.16
C GLU A 462 -37.54 10.35 -59.19
N ALA A 463 -38.79 10.67 -59.52
CA ALA A 463 -39.27 12.05 -59.56
C ALA A 463 -39.52 12.65 -58.16
N ASN A 464 -39.66 11.80 -57.13
CA ASN A 464 -39.99 12.17 -55.75
C ASN A 464 -41.16 13.18 -55.65
N LYS A 465 -42.20 12.96 -56.45
CA LYS A 465 -43.42 13.78 -56.48
C LYS A 465 -44.60 12.96 -57.00
N PRO A 466 -45.84 13.32 -56.64
CA PRO A 466 -47.02 12.66 -57.19
C PRO A 466 -47.02 12.61 -58.71
N ILE A 467 -47.34 11.45 -59.27
CA ILE A 467 -47.52 11.27 -60.72
C ILE A 467 -48.96 10.85 -60.98
N THR A 468 -49.64 11.58 -61.86
CA THR A 468 -50.98 11.25 -62.35
C THR A 468 -50.93 10.85 -63.83
N ARG A 469 -51.59 9.75 -64.18
CA ARG A 469 -51.74 9.26 -65.56
C ARG A 469 -53.21 9.04 -65.89
N TYR A 470 -53.59 9.40 -67.11
CA TYR A 470 -54.94 9.23 -67.63
C TYR A 470 -54.95 8.12 -68.67
N TYR A 471 -55.81 7.12 -68.48
CA TYR A 471 -56.02 6.01 -69.41
C TYR A 471 -57.34 6.20 -70.13
N TYR A 472 -57.26 6.76 -71.34
CA TYR A 472 -58.43 7.14 -72.13
C TYR A 472 -59.29 5.94 -72.56
N GLU A 473 -58.69 4.77 -72.79
CA GLU A 473 -59.41 3.55 -73.21
C GLU A 473 -60.35 3.02 -72.12
N ASN A 474 -59.98 3.16 -70.84
CA ASN A 474 -60.73 2.60 -69.70
C ASN A 474 -61.35 3.66 -68.78
N SER A 475 -61.25 4.95 -69.14
CA SER A 475 -61.71 6.07 -68.31
C SER A 475 -61.07 6.17 -66.91
N LEU A 476 -59.91 5.53 -66.70
CA LEU A 476 -59.24 5.49 -65.39
C LEU A 476 -58.23 6.62 -65.25
N THR A 477 -58.18 7.21 -64.05
CA THR A 477 -57.11 8.10 -63.60
C THR A 477 -56.37 7.43 -62.46
N ILE A 478 -55.07 7.23 -62.63
CA ILE A 478 -54.19 6.66 -61.61
C ILE A 478 -53.28 7.77 -61.11
N THR A 479 -53.33 8.06 -59.81
CA THR A 479 -52.40 8.95 -59.12
C THR A 479 -51.58 8.13 -58.15
N ILE A 480 -50.27 8.32 -58.19
CA ILE A 480 -49.30 7.61 -57.38
C ILE A 480 -48.63 8.62 -56.47
N LEU A 481 -48.74 8.41 -55.16
CA LEU A 481 -48.10 9.23 -54.15
C LEU A 481 -46.86 8.50 -53.62
N PRO A 482 -45.64 9.01 -53.81
CA PRO A 482 -44.43 8.31 -53.40
C PRO A 482 -44.15 8.53 -51.91
N PHE A 483 -43.82 7.46 -51.19
CA PHE A 483 -43.25 7.52 -49.84
C PHE A 483 -41.72 7.58 -49.95
N VAL A 484 -41.16 8.78 -49.87
CA VAL A 484 -39.71 9.01 -49.94
C VAL A 484 -39.28 9.88 -48.75
N PHE A 485 -38.27 9.41 -48.01
CA PHE A 485 -37.77 10.05 -46.79
C PHE A 485 -36.26 10.25 -46.93
N GLY A 486 -35.82 11.51 -47.10
CA GLY A 486 -34.42 11.78 -47.46
C GLY A 486 -34.09 11.17 -48.83
N GLU A 487 -33.07 10.29 -48.88
CA GLU A 487 -32.70 9.51 -50.07
C GLU A 487 -33.43 8.15 -50.17
N MET A 488 -34.19 7.75 -49.15
CA MET A 488 -34.81 6.42 -49.08
C MET A 488 -36.11 6.37 -49.88
N LYS A 489 -36.15 5.47 -50.88
CA LYS A 489 -37.35 5.10 -51.65
C LYS A 489 -38.03 3.92 -50.98
N VAL A 490 -39.22 4.12 -50.41
CA VAL A 490 -39.88 3.12 -49.56
C VAL A 490 -40.99 2.36 -50.28
N GLY A 491 -41.91 3.11 -50.85
CA GLY A 491 -43.18 2.59 -51.35
C GLY A 491 -44.02 3.68 -51.99
N ALA A 492 -45.19 3.33 -52.51
CA ALA A 492 -46.11 4.31 -53.06
C ALA A 492 -47.56 3.97 -52.76
N TRP A 493 -48.40 4.99 -52.67
CA TRP A 493 -49.84 4.86 -52.57
C TRP A 493 -50.48 5.07 -53.92
N PHE A 494 -51.17 4.05 -54.41
CA PHE A 494 -51.94 4.11 -55.63
C PHE A 494 -53.37 4.53 -55.32
N LEU A 495 -53.82 5.58 -56.01
CA LEU A 495 -55.17 6.10 -56.00
C LEU A 495 -55.74 5.99 -57.40
N VAL A 496 -56.78 5.18 -57.59
CA VAL A 496 -57.39 4.91 -58.88
C VAL A 496 -58.84 5.38 -58.86
N GLY A 497 -59.13 6.40 -59.66
CA GLY A 497 -60.47 6.94 -59.84
C GLY A 497 -61.00 6.66 -61.26
N ASN A 498 -62.31 6.50 -61.40
CA ASN A 498 -62.97 6.52 -62.71
C ASN A 498 -63.41 7.94 -63.05
N THR A 499 -63.05 8.43 -64.24
CA THR A 499 -63.32 9.80 -64.69
C THR A 499 -64.41 9.92 -65.77
N LYS A 500 -65.13 8.84 -66.12
CA LYS A 500 -66.32 8.93 -66.99
C LYS A 500 -67.47 8.02 -66.57
N LYS A 501 -68.63 8.66 -66.39
CA LYS A 501 -70.04 8.17 -66.41
C LYS A 501 -70.34 6.86 -65.66
N LEU A 502 -70.83 6.99 -64.41
CA LEU A 502 -71.93 6.12 -63.95
C LEU A 502 -73.19 6.56 -64.71
N GLU A 503 -73.53 5.90 -65.81
CA GLU A 503 -74.91 5.94 -66.33
C GLU A 503 -75.75 5.09 -65.37
N VAL A 504 -76.34 5.77 -64.39
CA VAL A 504 -77.50 5.23 -63.66
C VAL A 504 -78.72 5.73 -64.41
N ASP A 505 -79.60 4.83 -64.82
CA ASP A 505 -80.92 5.18 -65.38
C ASP A 505 -81.69 6.05 -64.39
N ILE A 506 -81.77 7.36 -64.67
CA ILE A 506 -82.50 8.32 -63.84
C ILE A 506 -83.37 9.18 -64.76
N LYS A 507 -84.63 9.33 -64.36
CA LYS A 507 -85.70 10.05 -65.06
C LYS A 507 -85.35 11.53 -65.34
N PRO A 508 -85.97 12.15 -66.36
CA PRO A 508 -85.50 13.42 -66.98
C PRO A 508 -85.54 14.69 -66.12
N ASP A 509 -86.03 14.66 -64.88
CA ASP A 509 -86.37 15.88 -64.14
C ASP A 509 -85.27 16.38 -63.17
N GLN A 510 -84.08 15.76 -63.14
CA GLN A 510 -82.98 16.16 -62.23
C GLN A 510 -81.71 16.72 -62.92
N LEU A 511 -81.78 17.07 -64.20
CA LEU A 511 -80.61 17.38 -65.03
C LEU A 511 -79.87 18.71 -64.73
N LYS A 512 -80.38 19.59 -63.86
CA LYS A 512 -79.75 20.91 -63.63
C LYS A 512 -78.73 20.95 -62.48
N CYS A 513 -78.92 20.14 -61.42
CA CYS A 513 -78.01 20.14 -60.25
C CYS A 513 -76.70 19.33 -60.46
N ILE A 514 -76.68 18.39 -61.42
CA ILE A 514 -75.56 17.46 -61.58
C ILE A 514 -74.46 18.04 -62.49
N SER A 515 -74.75 19.03 -63.33
CA SER A 515 -73.72 19.64 -64.21
C SER A 515 -72.65 20.41 -63.43
N ASP A 516 -73.03 21.05 -62.32
CA ASP A 516 -72.09 21.72 -61.43
C ASP A 516 -71.36 20.75 -60.49
N MET A 517 -71.97 19.62 -60.11
CA MET A 517 -71.29 18.52 -59.38
C MET A 517 -70.33 17.68 -60.25
N LYS A 518 -70.46 17.71 -61.59
CA LYS A 518 -69.61 16.94 -62.52
C LYS A 518 -68.18 17.49 -62.63
N VAL A 519 -68.00 18.80 -62.48
CA VAL A 519 -66.66 19.45 -62.39
C VAL A 519 -66.06 19.26 -60.99
N ILE A 520 -66.91 19.02 -59.98
CA ILE A 520 -66.50 18.74 -58.61
C ILE A 520 -65.81 17.37 -58.50
N ALA A 521 -66.19 16.31 -59.22
CA ALA A 521 -65.52 15.01 -59.09
C ALA A 521 -64.02 15.03 -59.45
N LYS A 522 -63.62 15.71 -60.55
CA LYS A 522 -62.21 15.84 -60.94
C LYS A 522 -61.42 16.77 -60.00
N LYS A 523 -61.99 17.94 -59.67
CA LYS A 523 -61.37 18.88 -58.72
C LYS A 523 -61.30 18.32 -57.29
N SER A 524 -62.28 17.52 -56.89
CA SER A 524 -62.30 16.81 -55.61
C SER A 524 -61.28 15.68 -55.59
N TYR A 525 -61.14 14.90 -56.67
CA TYR A 525 -60.08 13.90 -56.79
C TYR A 525 -58.68 14.54 -56.68
N GLU A 526 -58.43 15.64 -57.39
CA GLU A 526 -57.16 16.39 -57.31
C GLU A 526 -56.93 16.97 -55.90
N LYS A 527 -57.95 17.57 -55.27
CA LYS A 527 -57.85 18.06 -53.88
C LYS A 527 -57.62 16.94 -52.87
N ILE A 528 -58.30 15.81 -53.00
CA ILE A 528 -58.10 14.64 -52.13
C ILE A 528 -56.66 14.12 -52.28
N CYS A 529 -56.15 14.01 -53.51
CA CYS A 529 -54.76 13.63 -53.74
C CYS A 529 -53.78 14.63 -53.12
N LEU A 530 -54.05 15.94 -53.16
CA LEU A 530 -53.24 16.97 -52.49
C LEU A 530 -53.29 16.87 -50.97
N TYR A 531 -54.46 16.62 -50.38
CA TYR A 531 -54.59 16.39 -48.92
C TYR A 531 -53.85 15.13 -48.49
N LEU A 532 -54.02 14.03 -49.22
CA LEU A 532 -53.30 12.79 -48.96
C LEU A 532 -51.79 12.97 -49.14
N TRP A 533 -51.35 13.74 -50.12
CA TRP A 533 -49.95 14.11 -50.28
C TRP A 533 -49.42 14.92 -49.09
N SER A 534 -50.21 15.87 -48.57
CA SER A 534 -49.84 16.62 -47.36
C SER A 534 -49.75 15.73 -46.12
N TYR A 535 -50.63 14.73 -46.01
CA TYR A 535 -50.59 13.72 -44.94
C TYR A 535 -49.35 12.82 -45.06
N VAL A 536 -49.04 12.31 -46.26
CA VAL A 536 -47.82 11.53 -46.54
C VAL A 536 -46.58 12.33 -46.14
N LYS A 537 -46.55 13.63 -46.44
CA LYS A 537 -45.47 14.54 -46.03
C LYS A 537 -45.43 14.78 -44.52
N SER A 538 -46.57 14.74 -43.81
CA SER A 538 -46.61 14.86 -42.35
C SER A 538 -46.07 13.61 -41.65
N GLN A 539 -46.40 12.42 -42.16
CA GLN A 539 -45.91 11.15 -41.59
C GLN A 539 -44.39 11.01 -41.70
N ARG A 540 -43.76 11.70 -42.67
CA ARG A 540 -42.30 11.80 -42.77
C ARG A 540 -41.64 12.35 -41.52
N ASN A 541 -42.17 13.41 -40.95
CA ASN A 541 -41.57 14.03 -39.77
C ASN A 541 -41.69 13.09 -38.56
N THR A 542 -42.90 12.54 -38.33
CA THR A 542 -43.14 11.60 -37.22
C THR A 542 -42.30 10.32 -37.29
N ILE A 543 -42.01 9.81 -38.49
CA ILE A 543 -41.17 8.62 -38.67
C ILE A 543 -39.68 8.95 -38.46
N LEU A 544 -39.23 10.14 -38.88
CA LEU A 544 -37.87 10.61 -38.61
C LEU A 544 -37.63 10.73 -37.10
N ASP A 545 -38.57 11.31 -36.35
CA ASP A 545 -38.49 11.44 -34.89
C ASP A 545 -38.39 10.07 -34.18
N LYS A 546 -39.17 9.08 -34.63
CA LYS A 546 -39.12 7.71 -34.08
C LYS A 546 -37.81 6.99 -34.38
N LEU A 547 -37.22 7.21 -35.56
CA LEU A 547 -35.94 6.61 -35.97
C LEU A 547 -34.77 7.21 -35.19
N GLU A 548 -34.81 8.52 -34.93
CA GLU A 548 -33.83 9.23 -34.11
C GLU A 548 -33.83 8.69 -32.67
N LEU A 549 -35.01 8.53 -32.06
CA LEU A 549 -35.17 7.94 -30.73
C LEU A 549 -34.61 6.50 -30.62
N ILE A 550 -34.76 5.67 -31.66
CA ILE A 550 -34.22 4.31 -31.69
C ILE A 550 -32.68 4.33 -31.77
N ASN A 551 -32.11 5.25 -32.54
CA ASN A 551 -30.67 5.40 -32.69
C ASN A 551 -30.02 5.87 -31.38
N GLU A 552 -30.63 6.86 -30.71
CA GLU A 552 -30.18 7.35 -29.41
C GLU A 552 -30.18 6.25 -28.35
N LYS A 553 -31.27 5.46 -28.26
CA LYS A 553 -31.34 4.31 -27.33
C LYS A 553 -30.23 3.29 -27.57
N LYS A 554 -29.84 3.08 -28.83
CA LYS A 554 -28.77 2.13 -29.17
C LYS A 554 -27.39 2.69 -28.83
N LYS A 555 -27.13 3.98 -29.12
CA LYS A 555 -25.89 4.66 -28.73
C LYS A 555 -25.71 4.66 -27.21
N ILE A 556 -26.76 4.99 -26.45
CA ILE A 556 -26.77 4.90 -24.98
C ILE A 556 -26.41 3.49 -24.54
N ARG A 557 -27.04 2.45 -25.10
CA ARG A 557 -26.74 1.05 -24.77
C ARG A 557 -25.28 0.67 -25.03
N GLU A 558 -24.68 1.14 -26.12
CA GLU A 558 -23.27 0.88 -26.46
C GLU A 558 -22.30 1.62 -25.53
N THR A 559 -22.58 2.89 -25.18
CA THR A 559 -21.78 3.64 -24.20
C THR A 559 -21.88 3.03 -22.81
N SER A 560 -23.10 2.69 -22.36
CA SER A 560 -23.31 2.02 -21.06
C SER A 560 -22.57 0.68 -20.98
N LEU A 561 -22.55 -0.12 -22.06
CA LEU A 561 -21.77 -1.36 -22.09
C LEU A 561 -20.25 -1.12 -21.98
N LYS A 562 -19.73 -0.04 -22.58
CA LYS A 562 -18.31 0.34 -22.45
C LYS A 562 -17.96 0.78 -21.03
N THR A 563 -18.80 1.62 -20.43
CA THR A 563 -18.63 2.09 -19.04
C THR A 563 -18.75 0.93 -18.05
N GLU A 564 -19.68 0.00 -18.26
CA GLU A 564 -19.84 -1.21 -17.46
C GLU A 564 -18.60 -2.12 -17.55
N LYS A 565 -18.03 -2.30 -18.74
CA LYS A 565 -16.77 -3.04 -18.91
C LYS A 565 -15.57 -2.37 -18.24
N GLN A 566 -15.46 -1.04 -18.33
CA GLN A 566 -14.40 -0.30 -17.63
C GLN A 566 -14.56 -0.40 -16.11
N TYR A 567 -15.78 -0.34 -15.61
CA TYR A 567 -16.09 -0.55 -14.20
C TYR A 567 -15.74 -1.97 -13.73
N GLU A 568 -16.09 -3.01 -14.50
CA GLU A 568 -15.70 -4.39 -14.21
C GLU A 568 -14.18 -4.58 -14.23
N LYS A 569 -13.46 -3.93 -15.16
CA LYS A 569 -11.98 -3.91 -15.18
C LYS A 569 -11.42 -3.24 -13.92
N ALA A 570 -11.93 -2.07 -13.52
CA ALA A 570 -11.48 -1.38 -12.32
C ALA A 570 -11.69 -2.23 -11.06
N LYS A 571 -12.88 -2.85 -10.93
CA LYS A 571 -13.22 -3.78 -9.85
C LYS A 571 -12.31 -5.01 -9.84
N LEU A 572 -11.94 -5.51 -11.02
CA LEU A 572 -10.97 -6.61 -11.19
C LEU A 572 -9.61 -6.25 -10.60
N ILE A 573 -9.11 -5.06 -10.93
CA ILE A 573 -7.81 -4.55 -10.47
C ILE A 573 -7.83 -4.33 -8.96
N THR A 574 -8.88 -3.71 -8.41
CA THR A 574 -9.03 -3.55 -6.96
C THR A 574 -8.97 -4.90 -6.25
N LYS A 575 -9.63 -5.93 -6.82
CA LYS A 575 -9.61 -7.29 -6.24
C LYS A 575 -8.23 -7.94 -6.37
N ILE A 576 -7.52 -7.73 -7.47
CA ILE A 576 -6.14 -8.21 -7.66
C ILE A 576 -5.18 -7.53 -6.67
N LEU A 577 -5.33 -6.22 -6.42
CA LEU A 577 -4.57 -5.49 -5.41
C LEU A 577 -4.82 -6.04 -4.01
N GLN A 578 -6.09 -6.24 -3.63
CA GLN A 578 -6.43 -6.88 -2.35
C GLN A 578 -5.78 -8.27 -2.21
N LEU A 579 -5.82 -9.08 -3.26
CA LEU A 579 -5.17 -10.40 -3.26
C LEU A 579 -3.64 -10.31 -3.08
N SER A 580 -3.00 -9.28 -3.63
CA SER A 580 -1.55 -9.07 -3.50
C SER A 580 -1.09 -8.70 -2.09
N HIS A 581 -2.01 -8.24 -1.23
CA HIS A 581 -1.75 -7.89 0.17
C HIS A 581 -2.08 -9.00 1.17
N LEU A 582 -2.62 -10.15 0.73
CA LEU A 582 -2.93 -11.26 1.62
C LEU A 582 -1.65 -11.97 2.08
N GLU A 583 -1.57 -12.30 3.38
CA GLU A 583 -0.55 -13.18 3.96
C GLU A 583 -0.82 -14.64 3.55
N ARG A 584 -0.52 -14.97 2.29
CA ARG A 584 -0.64 -16.33 1.73
C ARG A 584 0.62 -16.70 0.97
N PRO A 585 0.89 -18.00 0.75
CA PRO A 585 1.98 -18.43 -0.11
C PRO A 585 1.88 -17.76 -1.49
N TYR A 586 2.96 -17.10 -1.95
CA TYR A 586 2.93 -16.27 -3.16
C TYR A 586 2.51 -17.03 -4.43
N ILE A 587 2.74 -18.35 -4.48
CA ILE A 587 2.25 -19.21 -5.58
C ILE A 587 0.72 -19.20 -5.65
N GLU A 588 0.02 -19.22 -4.51
CA GLU A 588 -1.44 -19.12 -4.47
C GLU A 588 -1.92 -17.74 -4.89
N VAL A 589 -1.22 -16.69 -4.44
CA VAL A 589 -1.51 -15.31 -4.83
C VAL A 589 -1.37 -15.14 -6.34
N LEU A 590 -0.26 -15.57 -6.93
CA LEU A 590 -0.04 -15.53 -8.38
C LEU A 590 -1.07 -16.38 -9.12
N ASN A 591 -1.40 -17.58 -8.64
CA ASN A 591 -2.41 -18.44 -9.25
C ASN A 591 -3.79 -17.77 -9.26
N ASN A 592 -4.16 -17.11 -8.18
CA ASN A 592 -5.41 -16.36 -8.08
C ASN A 592 -5.43 -15.15 -9.01
N ILE A 593 -4.33 -14.40 -9.10
CA ILE A 593 -4.19 -13.29 -10.04
C ILE A 593 -4.35 -13.79 -11.48
N PHE A 594 -3.63 -14.85 -11.87
CA PHE A 594 -3.70 -15.39 -13.24
C PHE A 594 -5.07 -15.96 -13.57
N ASN A 595 -5.71 -16.70 -12.67
CA ASN A 595 -7.10 -17.14 -12.84
C ASN A 595 -8.05 -15.96 -13.06
N LYS A 596 -7.82 -14.85 -12.34
CA LYS A 596 -8.69 -13.67 -12.42
C LYS A 596 -8.47 -12.89 -13.71
N VAL A 597 -7.23 -12.81 -14.18
CA VAL A 597 -6.86 -12.26 -15.50
C VAL A 597 -7.46 -13.12 -16.62
N ALA A 598 -7.34 -14.44 -16.55
CA ALA A 598 -7.91 -15.37 -17.53
C ALA A 598 -9.44 -15.44 -17.50
N SER A 599 -10.09 -14.95 -16.44
CA SER A 599 -11.55 -14.79 -16.43
C SER A 599 -12.05 -13.56 -17.20
N PHE A 600 -11.16 -12.60 -17.46
CA PHE A 600 -11.48 -11.34 -18.15
C PHE A 600 -10.84 -11.24 -19.55
N SER A 601 -9.85 -12.08 -19.83
CA SER A 601 -9.08 -12.12 -21.08
C SER A 601 -9.00 -13.53 -21.65
N GLU A 602 -8.64 -13.66 -22.92
CA GLU A 602 -8.45 -14.96 -23.60
C GLU A 602 -7.09 -15.61 -23.27
N VAL A 603 -6.48 -15.29 -22.12
CA VAL A 603 -5.19 -15.85 -21.70
C VAL A 603 -5.36 -17.31 -21.28
N GLU A 604 -4.65 -18.19 -21.97
CA GLU A 604 -4.65 -19.63 -21.69
C GLU A 604 -3.41 -20.06 -20.90
N LYS A 605 -2.28 -19.37 -21.09
CA LYS A 605 -1.01 -19.71 -20.45
C LYS A 605 -0.18 -18.47 -20.14
N VAL A 606 0.43 -18.46 -18.96
CA VAL A 606 1.34 -17.41 -18.49
C VAL A 606 2.67 -18.03 -18.09
N ILE A 607 3.78 -17.46 -18.59
CA ILE A 607 5.14 -17.96 -18.34
C ILE A 607 5.99 -16.82 -17.79
N ILE A 608 6.73 -17.08 -16.71
CA ILE A 608 7.75 -16.16 -16.18
C ILE A 608 9.12 -16.80 -16.38
N TYR A 609 9.99 -16.09 -17.08
CA TYR A 609 11.40 -16.42 -17.31
C TYR A 609 12.30 -15.56 -16.40
N GLU A 610 13.37 -16.15 -15.88
CA GLU A 610 14.40 -15.47 -15.08
C GLU A 610 15.81 -15.74 -15.62
N ASN A 611 16.68 -14.74 -15.51
CA ASN A 611 18.08 -14.85 -15.89
C ASN A 611 18.87 -15.69 -14.89
N VAL A 612 19.67 -16.63 -15.37
CA VAL A 612 20.59 -17.45 -14.56
C VAL A 612 22.00 -16.88 -14.72
N GLU A 613 22.61 -16.45 -13.60
CA GLU A 613 23.78 -15.55 -13.48
C GLU A 613 25.08 -15.95 -14.19
N GLU A 614 25.16 -17.05 -14.95
CA GLU A 614 26.43 -17.49 -15.57
C GLU A 614 26.49 -17.45 -17.10
N ASP A 615 25.40 -17.23 -17.85
CA ASP A 615 25.42 -17.46 -19.32
C ASP A 615 24.44 -16.62 -20.17
N GLN A 616 23.82 -15.56 -19.65
CA GLN A 616 22.68 -14.87 -20.30
C GLN A 616 21.56 -15.84 -20.72
N LYS A 617 21.36 -16.93 -19.98
CA LYS A 617 20.37 -17.95 -20.31
C LYS A 617 19.11 -17.74 -19.48
N LEU A 618 17.95 -17.70 -20.14
CA LEU A 618 16.65 -17.57 -19.47
C LEU A 618 16.08 -18.95 -19.14
N ALA A 619 15.69 -19.14 -17.88
CA ALA A 619 15.04 -20.36 -17.39
C ALA A 619 13.58 -20.06 -17.00
N ILE A 620 12.68 -21.00 -17.28
CA ILE A 620 11.28 -20.92 -16.83
C ILE A 620 11.25 -21.06 -15.31
N GLN A 621 10.65 -20.09 -14.61
CA GLN A 621 10.45 -20.14 -13.16
C GLN A 621 9.02 -20.52 -12.81
N TYR A 622 8.06 -19.87 -13.46
CA TYR A 622 6.63 -20.11 -13.26
C TYR A 622 5.96 -20.37 -14.61
N GLU A 623 5.14 -21.41 -14.66
CA GLU A 623 4.34 -21.77 -15.83
C GLU A 623 2.93 -22.08 -15.34
N TRP A 624 2.00 -21.17 -15.65
CA TRP A 624 0.59 -21.30 -15.30
C TRP A 624 -0.22 -21.64 -16.55
N HIS A 625 -1.17 -22.57 -16.41
CA HIS A 625 -2.12 -22.95 -17.45
C HIS A 625 -3.55 -22.79 -16.95
N GLN A 626 -4.44 -22.30 -17.82
CA GLN A 626 -5.85 -22.12 -17.50
C GLN A 626 -6.52 -23.47 -17.20
N GLY A 627 -7.14 -23.59 -16.02
CA GLY A 627 -7.79 -24.82 -15.55
C GLY A 627 -6.88 -25.78 -14.77
N GLU A 628 -5.57 -25.74 -14.98
CA GLU A 628 -4.59 -26.55 -14.22
C GLU A 628 -3.93 -25.75 -13.08
N GLY A 629 -3.77 -24.44 -13.25
CA GLY A 629 -3.15 -23.56 -12.28
C GLY A 629 -1.61 -23.57 -12.32
N LEU A 630 -0.99 -22.97 -11.29
CA LEU A 630 0.46 -23.06 -11.08
C LEU A 630 0.79 -24.42 -10.42
N PRO A 631 1.81 -25.15 -10.91
CA PRO A 631 2.26 -26.38 -10.26
C PRO A 631 2.81 -26.09 -8.86
N LYS A 632 2.70 -27.09 -7.95
CA LYS A 632 3.31 -27.05 -6.61
C LYS A 632 4.84 -27.19 -6.73
N GLY A 633 5.54 -26.11 -7.07
CA GLY A 633 7.01 -26.04 -7.15
C GLY A 633 7.54 -25.49 -8.48
N ARG A 634 8.79 -24.99 -8.46
CA ARG A 634 9.47 -24.44 -9.65
C ARG A 634 9.72 -25.54 -10.68
N LYS A 635 9.46 -25.25 -11.96
CA LYS A 635 9.90 -26.09 -13.08
C LYS A 635 11.20 -25.53 -13.66
N ASN A 636 12.36 -25.97 -13.15
CA ASN A 636 13.63 -25.76 -13.86
C ASN A 636 13.67 -26.66 -15.11
N LYS A 637 13.00 -26.27 -16.18
CA LYS A 637 13.04 -26.96 -17.47
C LYS A 637 13.18 -25.98 -18.62
N GLN A 638 14.05 -26.35 -19.55
CA GLN A 638 14.44 -25.67 -20.79
C GLN A 638 15.11 -24.31 -20.60
N ILE A 639 16.37 -24.27 -21.03
CA ILE A 639 17.15 -23.07 -21.22
C ILE A 639 16.77 -22.50 -22.59
N ALA A 640 16.31 -21.26 -22.63
CA ALA A 640 15.99 -20.59 -23.89
C ALA A 640 17.23 -19.87 -24.44
N GLU A 641 17.94 -20.51 -25.37
CA GLU A 641 19.25 -20.07 -25.88
C GLU A 641 19.22 -18.76 -26.69
N LYS A 642 18.05 -18.27 -27.15
CA LYS A 642 17.92 -17.05 -27.99
C LYS A 642 17.11 -15.89 -27.37
N MET A 643 16.77 -15.96 -26.10
CA MET A 643 15.99 -14.91 -25.40
C MET A 643 16.73 -13.62 -24.98
N PRO A 644 18.08 -13.55 -24.89
CA PRO A 644 18.80 -12.31 -24.53
C PRO A 644 18.59 -11.16 -25.50
N TYR A 645 18.45 -11.45 -26.79
CA TYR A 645 18.10 -10.45 -27.80
C TYR A 645 16.72 -9.83 -27.52
N LEU A 646 15.75 -10.65 -27.06
CA LEU A 646 14.41 -10.20 -26.74
C LEU A 646 14.40 -9.26 -25.51
N GLN A 647 15.28 -9.50 -24.53
CA GLN A 647 15.51 -8.57 -23.42
C GLN A 647 16.04 -7.22 -23.90
N SER A 648 17.00 -7.21 -24.83
CA SER A 648 17.53 -5.96 -25.40
C SER A 648 16.44 -5.16 -26.13
N VAL A 649 15.61 -5.84 -26.94
CA VAL A 649 14.48 -5.21 -27.65
C VAL A 649 13.41 -4.70 -26.69
N LEU A 650 13.14 -5.41 -25.60
CA LEU A 650 12.21 -4.95 -24.55
C LEU A 650 12.73 -3.69 -23.87
N LYS A 651 14.03 -3.61 -23.55
CA LYS A 651 14.65 -2.39 -22.99
C LYS A 651 14.52 -1.20 -23.96
N ASP A 652 14.77 -1.42 -25.25
CA ASP A 652 14.68 -0.37 -26.27
C ASP A 652 13.24 0.09 -26.56
N ARG A 653 12.24 -0.78 -26.36
CA ARG A 653 10.82 -0.51 -26.67
C ARG A 653 9.96 -0.18 -25.44
N GLY A 654 10.57 0.18 -24.31
CA GLY A 654 9.84 0.61 -23.11
C GLY A 654 9.16 -0.53 -22.33
N GLY A 655 9.71 -1.74 -22.38
CA GLY A 655 9.39 -2.84 -21.46
C GLY A 655 8.19 -3.70 -21.82
N PHE A 656 7.49 -3.47 -22.94
CA PHE A 656 6.30 -4.24 -23.35
C PHE A 656 6.21 -4.43 -24.87
N VAL A 657 6.00 -5.67 -25.33
CA VAL A 657 5.93 -6.04 -26.77
C VAL A 657 4.78 -7.01 -27.02
N LEU A 658 4.09 -6.85 -28.15
CA LEU A 658 3.06 -7.79 -28.65
C LEU A 658 3.61 -8.54 -29.88
N LEU A 659 3.40 -9.84 -29.93
CA LEU A 659 3.78 -10.72 -31.04
C LEU A 659 2.57 -11.54 -31.53
N TYR A 660 2.42 -11.68 -32.84
CA TYR A 660 1.37 -12.48 -33.48
C TYR A 660 1.99 -13.47 -34.46
N HIS A 661 1.45 -14.69 -34.52
CA HIS A 661 1.96 -15.77 -35.38
C HIS A 661 1.96 -15.40 -36.89
N SER A 662 1.11 -14.47 -37.32
CA SER A 662 1.04 -14.01 -38.72
C SER A 662 2.08 -12.94 -39.09
N ASP A 663 2.82 -12.41 -38.12
CA ASP A 663 3.81 -11.38 -38.37
C ASP A 663 5.12 -12.05 -38.79
N ASP A 664 5.41 -11.99 -40.09
CA ASP A 664 6.44 -12.68 -40.86
C ASP A 664 7.89 -12.32 -40.44
N LYS A 665 8.27 -12.60 -39.19
CA LYS A 665 9.63 -12.43 -38.66
C LYS A 665 10.16 -13.73 -38.08
N THR A 666 11.14 -14.30 -38.79
CA THR A 666 11.84 -15.56 -38.53
C THR A 666 12.53 -15.67 -37.17
N GLU A 667 12.76 -14.56 -36.45
CA GLU A 667 13.61 -14.51 -35.25
C GLU A 667 12.89 -14.82 -33.93
N TYR A 668 11.55 -14.82 -33.89
CA TYR A 668 10.77 -15.10 -32.67
C TYR A 668 10.17 -16.51 -32.63
N ASN A 669 10.42 -17.31 -33.67
CA ASN A 669 9.78 -18.61 -33.89
C ASN A 669 10.03 -19.62 -32.77
N GLU A 670 11.13 -19.57 -32.01
CA GLU A 670 11.37 -20.53 -30.91
C GLU A 670 10.33 -20.42 -29.77
N LEU A 671 9.70 -19.26 -29.55
CA LEU A 671 8.52 -19.12 -28.66
C LEU A 671 7.29 -19.86 -29.17
N PHE A 672 7.16 -19.95 -30.49
CA PHE A 672 5.98 -20.49 -31.19
C PHE A 672 6.17 -21.93 -31.65
N LEU A 673 7.43 -22.42 -31.76
CA LEU A 673 7.77 -23.71 -32.35
C LEU A 673 7.43 -24.92 -31.46
N ASN A 674 7.32 -24.74 -30.14
CA ASN A 674 7.03 -25.83 -29.18
C ASN A 674 5.65 -25.77 -28.52
N SER A 675 4.85 -24.73 -28.79
CA SER A 675 3.51 -24.58 -28.22
C SER A 675 2.61 -23.95 -29.26
N LYS A 676 1.44 -24.54 -29.50
CA LYS A 676 0.36 -24.02 -30.36
C LYS A 676 -0.09 -22.62 -29.89
N VAL A 677 0.72 -21.58 -30.07
CA VAL A 677 0.47 -20.21 -29.58
C VAL A 677 0.26 -19.32 -30.79
N SER A 678 -0.83 -18.57 -30.79
CA SER A 678 -1.22 -17.69 -31.89
C SER A 678 -0.91 -16.21 -31.63
N ALA A 679 -0.90 -15.78 -30.36
CA ALA A 679 -0.40 -14.47 -29.95
C ALA A 679 0.26 -14.51 -28.56
N ALA A 680 1.21 -13.60 -28.36
CA ALA A 680 1.93 -13.43 -27.10
C ALA A 680 2.05 -11.95 -26.73
N ALA A 681 1.78 -11.62 -25.47
CA ALA A 681 2.10 -10.32 -24.87
C ALA A 681 3.25 -10.50 -23.90
N ILE A 682 4.35 -9.79 -24.13
CA ILE A 682 5.62 -9.96 -23.43
C ILE A 682 5.96 -8.68 -22.69
N ALA A 683 6.34 -8.80 -21.43
CA ALA A 683 6.79 -7.67 -20.62
C ALA A 683 8.04 -7.98 -19.81
N HIS A 684 8.83 -6.94 -19.57
CA HIS A 684 9.96 -6.98 -18.65
C HIS A 684 9.48 -6.83 -17.20
N LEU A 685 10.08 -7.61 -16.30
CA LEU A 685 9.92 -7.52 -14.86
C LEU A 685 11.25 -7.09 -14.26
N THR A 686 11.25 -5.92 -13.60
CA THR A 686 12.44 -5.43 -12.89
C THR A 686 12.47 -6.03 -11.50
N LEU A 687 13.40 -6.95 -11.26
CA LEU A 687 13.63 -7.55 -9.95
C LEU A 687 15.00 -7.06 -9.44
N ASN A 688 15.19 -6.95 -8.12
CA ASN A 688 16.35 -6.32 -7.45
C ASN A 688 17.70 -6.45 -8.18
N TYR A 689 18.50 -5.37 -8.14
CA TYR A 689 19.85 -5.02 -8.70
C TYR A 689 20.59 -5.93 -9.73
N TYR A 690 20.34 -7.23 -9.83
CA TYR A 690 21.12 -8.17 -10.65
C TYR A 690 20.31 -9.10 -11.59
N ASN A 691 18.99 -9.31 -11.42
CA ASN A 691 18.22 -10.28 -12.23
C ASN A 691 17.07 -9.68 -13.04
N ASP A 692 17.25 -9.58 -14.36
CA ASP A 692 16.19 -9.26 -15.33
C ASP A 692 15.28 -10.48 -15.59
N SER A 693 13.96 -10.31 -15.42
CA SER A 693 12.95 -11.35 -15.71
C SER A 693 11.97 -10.91 -16.81
N ILE A 694 11.34 -11.88 -17.46
CA ILE A 694 10.32 -11.64 -18.50
C ILE A 694 9.03 -12.38 -18.14
N ILE A 695 7.88 -11.74 -18.31
CA ILE A 695 6.57 -12.39 -18.28
C ILE A 695 5.96 -12.45 -19.67
N VAL A 696 5.33 -13.57 -20.00
CA VAL A 696 4.69 -13.85 -21.29
C VAL A 696 3.27 -14.34 -21.07
N PHE A 697 2.29 -13.61 -21.58
CA PHE A 697 0.89 -14.02 -21.67
C PHE A 697 0.62 -14.59 -23.06
N THR A 698 -0.02 -15.75 -23.17
CA THR A 698 -0.23 -16.44 -24.45
C THR A 698 -1.65 -16.95 -24.64
N HIS A 699 -2.09 -17.04 -25.90
CA HIS A 699 -3.31 -17.74 -26.30
C HIS A 699 -3.11 -18.56 -27.58
N SER A 700 -3.81 -19.69 -27.71
CA SER A 700 -3.64 -20.63 -28.84
C SER A 700 -4.59 -20.42 -30.02
N LYS A 701 -5.71 -19.69 -29.84
CA LYS A 701 -6.72 -19.47 -30.88
C LYS A 701 -6.18 -18.72 -32.11
N GLU A 702 -6.23 -19.36 -33.28
CA GLU A 702 -5.79 -18.77 -34.55
C GLU A 702 -6.59 -17.50 -34.89
N LYS A 703 -5.88 -16.47 -35.40
CA LYS A 703 -6.42 -15.20 -35.94
C LYS A 703 -7.03 -14.22 -34.93
N ILE A 704 -6.93 -14.44 -33.62
CA ILE A 704 -7.35 -13.45 -32.61
C ILE A 704 -6.18 -12.51 -32.31
N LYS A 705 -6.42 -11.20 -32.38
CA LYS A 705 -5.53 -10.18 -31.82
C LYS A 705 -6.03 -9.79 -30.42
N TRP A 706 -5.11 -9.50 -29.51
CA TRP A 706 -5.44 -8.90 -28.21
C TRP A 706 -6.27 -7.62 -28.40
N LYS A 707 -7.36 -7.49 -27.64
CA LYS A 707 -8.18 -6.28 -27.61
C LYS A 707 -7.46 -5.18 -26.81
N ASP A 708 -7.75 -3.92 -27.11
CA ASP A 708 -7.15 -2.77 -26.41
C ASP A 708 -7.40 -2.82 -24.88
N GLU A 709 -8.58 -3.31 -24.48
CA GLU A 709 -8.98 -3.52 -23.08
C GLU A 709 -8.07 -4.54 -22.37
N GLU A 710 -7.66 -5.61 -23.06
CA GLU A 710 -6.77 -6.66 -22.53
C GLU A 710 -5.33 -6.15 -22.44
N ILE A 711 -4.85 -5.41 -23.45
CA ILE A 711 -3.51 -4.80 -23.47
C ILE A 711 -3.38 -3.82 -22.30
N SER A 712 -4.41 -2.98 -22.09
CA SER A 712 -4.45 -2.04 -20.98
C SER A 712 -4.49 -2.76 -19.63
N LEU A 713 -5.26 -3.84 -19.50
CA LEU A 713 -5.25 -4.68 -18.30
C LEU A 713 -3.85 -5.24 -18.01
N PHE A 714 -3.17 -5.81 -19.01
CA PHE A 714 -1.82 -6.37 -18.84
C PHE A 714 -0.84 -5.34 -18.30
N ARG A 715 -0.82 -4.13 -18.87
CA ARG A 715 0.06 -3.04 -18.42
C ARG A 715 -0.17 -2.64 -16.96
N GLU A 716 -1.41 -2.67 -16.49
CA GLU A 716 -1.76 -2.29 -15.11
C GLU A 716 -1.48 -3.41 -14.09
N ILE A 717 -1.61 -4.68 -14.48
CA ILE A 717 -1.34 -5.82 -13.58
C ILE A 717 0.15 -6.20 -13.49
N ILE A 718 0.95 -5.88 -14.50
CA ILE A 718 2.39 -6.24 -14.54
C ILE A 718 3.14 -5.72 -13.30
N PRO A 719 3.02 -4.44 -12.90
CA PRO A 719 3.67 -3.93 -11.69
C PRO A 719 3.22 -4.65 -10.41
N ILE A 720 1.94 -5.05 -10.34
CA ILE A 720 1.40 -5.80 -9.19
C ILE A 720 2.03 -7.20 -9.14
N ILE A 721 2.10 -7.88 -10.28
CA ILE A 721 2.74 -9.19 -10.39
C ILE A 721 4.23 -9.08 -10.06
N GLN A 722 4.92 -8.04 -10.53
CA GLN A 722 6.32 -7.78 -10.20
C GLN A 722 6.54 -7.71 -8.69
N ASN A 723 5.74 -6.92 -7.97
CA ASN A 723 5.85 -6.81 -6.51
C ASN A 723 5.62 -8.14 -5.79
N VAL A 724 4.64 -8.94 -6.24
CA VAL A 724 4.38 -10.27 -5.67
C VAL A 724 5.59 -11.20 -5.90
N VAL A 725 6.20 -11.16 -7.08
CA VAL A 725 7.39 -11.96 -7.41
C VAL A 725 8.63 -11.51 -6.63
N VAL A 726 8.84 -10.20 -6.42
CA VAL A 726 9.94 -9.68 -5.58
C VAL A 726 9.81 -10.20 -4.15
N LYS A 727 8.63 -10.03 -3.54
CA LYS A 727 8.37 -10.51 -2.17
C LYS A 727 8.54 -12.02 -2.03
N ALA A 728 8.12 -12.78 -3.05
CA ALA A 728 8.34 -14.22 -3.10
C ALA A 728 9.83 -14.58 -3.04
N ARG A 729 10.68 -13.87 -3.81
CA ARG A 729 12.13 -14.07 -3.79
C ARG A 729 12.76 -13.73 -2.46
N GLU A 730 12.41 -12.60 -1.86
CA GLU A 730 12.95 -12.20 -0.57
C GLU A 730 12.65 -13.24 0.51
N THR A 731 11.42 -13.75 0.52
CA THR A 731 10.99 -14.81 1.42
C THR A 731 11.73 -16.12 1.13
N GLU A 732 11.97 -16.49 -0.12
CA GLU A 732 12.74 -17.67 -0.49
C GLU A 732 14.23 -17.54 -0.15
N ILE A 733 14.84 -16.37 -0.33
CA ILE A 733 16.21 -16.09 0.09
C ILE A 733 16.31 -16.20 1.60
N MET A 734 15.34 -15.64 2.33
CA MET A 734 15.24 -15.80 3.78
C MET A 734 15.08 -17.27 4.17
N ASN A 735 14.20 -18.03 3.51
CA ASN A 735 14.00 -19.45 3.77
C ASN A 735 15.24 -20.29 3.43
N ARG A 736 15.96 -19.96 2.35
CA ARG A 736 17.21 -20.63 1.97
C ARG A 736 18.31 -20.31 2.98
N ASN A 737 18.43 -19.05 3.42
CA ASN A 737 19.34 -18.66 4.48
C ASN A 737 19.00 -19.35 5.79
N ASN A 738 17.71 -19.45 6.13
CA ASN A 738 17.23 -20.23 7.27
C ASN A 738 17.59 -21.70 7.12
N PHE A 739 17.39 -22.32 5.94
CA PHE A 739 17.78 -23.70 5.68
C PHE A 739 19.29 -23.91 5.81
N THR A 740 20.11 -23.03 5.23
CA THR A 740 21.57 -23.06 5.38
C THR A 740 21.97 -22.88 6.84
N MET A 741 21.30 -22.01 7.58
CA MET A 741 21.51 -21.84 9.01
C MET A 741 21.12 -23.11 9.78
N LEU A 742 20.01 -23.77 9.44
CA LEU A 742 19.60 -25.05 10.01
C LEU A 742 20.61 -26.16 9.69
N GLU A 743 21.16 -26.22 8.47
CA GLU A 743 22.25 -27.14 8.11
C GLU A 743 23.51 -26.86 8.91
N ILE A 744 23.90 -25.58 9.10
CA ILE A 744 25.03 -25.19 9.94
C ILE A 744 24.78 -25.69 11.37
N LEU A 745 23.61 -25.42 11.94
CA LEU A 745 23.24 -25.86 13.30
C LEU A 745 23.20 -27.39 13.42
N ASN A 746 22.79 -28.11 12.36
CA ASN A 746 22.79 -29.57 12.30
C ASN A 746 24.19 -30.18 12.16
N ASN A 747 25.14 -29.45 11.58
CA ASN A 747 26.53 -29.88 11.40
C ASN A 747 27.45 -29.42 12.55
N LEU A 748 26.91 -28.74 13.57
CA LEU A 748 27.66 -28.50 14.80
C LEU A 748 27.81 -29.81 15.59
N ASP A 749 29.03 -30.11 16.05
CA ASP A 749 29.31 -31.18 17.02
C ASP A 749 28.84 -30.82 18.45
N GLU A 750 27.75 -30.07 18.56
CA GLU A 750 27.17 -29.56 19.80
C GLU A 750 25.65 -29.73 19.73
N TYR A 751 25.03 -30.04 20.87
CA TYR A 751 23.59 -30.21 20.99
C TYR A 751 22.93 -28.83 20.98
N VAL A 752 22.07 -28.54 20.00
CA VAL A 752 21.42 -27.23 19.87
C VAL A 752 19.91 -27.36 20.00
N LEU A 753 19.31 -26.55 20.87
CA LEU A 753 17.87 -26.41 21.08
C LEU A 753 17.47 -24.94 21.01
N VAL A 754 16.27 -24.63 20.51
CA VAL A 754 15.64 -23.31 20.63
C VAL A 754 14.34 -23.46 21.38
N LEU A 755 14.13 -22.61 22.38
CA LEU A 755 12.94 -22.63 23.23
C LEU A 755 12.14 -21.33 23.09
N SER A 756 10.82 -21.42 23.19
CA SER A 756 9.94 -20.26 23.35
C SER A 756 10.20 -19.57 24.69
N GLU A 757 10.28 -18.23 24.73
CA GLU A 757 10.42 -17.50 25.99
C GLU A 757 9.19 -17.63 26.88
N GLN A 758 7.99 -17.71 26.29
CA GLN A 758 6.73 -17.64 27.03
C GLN A 758 6.48 -18.89 27.88
N ASP A 759 6.82 -20.06 27.35
CA ASP A 759 6.46 -21.34 27.94
C ASP A 759 7.59 -22.39 27.93
N ASN A 760 8.77 -22.10 27.37
CA ASN A 760 9.87 -23.06 27.22
C ASN A 760 9.54 -24.30 26.37
N GLU A 761 8.56 -24.18 25.47
CA GLU A 761 8.33 -25.18 24.44
C GLU A 761 9.56 -25.28 23.52
N ILE A 762 9.99 -26.51 23.21
CA ILE A 762 11.11 -26.74 22.28
C ILE A 762 10.62 -26.45 20.86
N LEU A 763 11.05 -25.32 20.31
CA LEU A 763 10.72 -24.86 18.96
C LEU A 763 11.63 -25.50 17.90
N PHE A 764 12.87 -25.84 18.27
CA PHE A 764 13.84 -26.47 17.36
C PHE A 764 14.83 -27.35 18.13
N SER A 765 15.25 -28.44 17.49
CA SER A 765 16.38 -29.28 17.91
C SER A 765 17.22 -29.67 16.69
N ASN A 766 18.54 -29.64 16.82
CA ASN A 766 19.41 -30.11 15.75
C ASN A 766 19.49 -31.65 15.69
N ASN A 767 20.02 -32.17 14.57
CA ASN A 767 20.12 -33.61 14.31
C ASN A 767 20.85 -34.37 15.43
N LEU A 768 21.86 -33.77 16.06
CA LEU A 768 22.61 -34.41 17.14
C LEU A 768 21.72 -34.69 18.35
N VAL A 769 20.88 -33.72 18.76
CA VAL A 769 19.87 -33.93 19.82
C VAL A 769 18.90 -35.02 19.38
N THR A 770 18.38 -34.96 18.16
CA THR A 770 17.40 -35.93 17.66
C THR A 770 17.97 -37.36 17.59
N MET A 771 19.24 -37.52 17.23
CA MET A 771 19.92 -38.82 17.22
C MET A 771 20.17 -39.36 18.63
N SER A 772 20.48 -38.50 19.59
CA SER A 772 20.75 -38.90 20.98
C SER A 772 19.51 -39.10 21.84
N TYR A 773 18.41 -38.38 21.56
CA TYR A 773 17.21 -38.36 22.42
C TYR A 773 15.89 -38.64 21.67
N GLY A 774 15.91 -38.91 20.36
CA GLY A 774 14.74 -39.30 19.58
C GLY A 774 14.07 -38.18 18.77
N SER A 775 13.13 -38.53 17.89
CA SER A 775 12.55 -37.61 16.89
C SER A 775 11.34 -36.80 17.35
N ASN A 776 10.79 -37.08 18.54
CA ASN A 776 9.53 -36.50 19.01
C ASN A 776 9.76 -35.48 20.15
N ILE A 777 10.73 -34.57 19.96
CA ILE A 777 11.18 -33.62 20.99
C ILE A 777 10.56 -32.22 20.77
N ILE A 778 10.36 -31.83 19.51
CA ILE A 778 9.78 -30.52 19.15
C ILE A 778 8.34 -30.46 19.63
N GLY A 779 7.97 -29.36 20.28
CA GLY A 779 6.66 -29.14 20.89
C GLY A 779 6.52 -29.65 22.33
N ASN A 780 7.51 -30.39 22.83
CA ASN A 780 7.53 -30.76 24.24
C ASN A 780 8.05 -29.59 25.08
N GLN A 781 7.63 -29.57 26.34
CA GLN A 781 8.18 -28.67 27.35
C GLN A 781 9.62 -29.07 27.66
N PHE A 782 10.56 -28.11 27.65
CA PHE A 782 11.97 -28.39 27.90
C PHE A 782 12.23 -29.09 29.23
N ILE A 783 11.45 -28.76 30.26
CA ILE A 783 11.53 -29.38 31.59
C ILE A 783 11.15 -30.87 31.53
N GLU A 784 10.04 -31.19 30.84
CA GLU A 784 9.58 -32.57 30.66
C GLU A 784 10.55 -33.39 29.80
N PHE A 785 11.17 -32.74 28.80
CA PHE A 785 12.25 -33.34 28.03
C PHE A 785 13.44 -33.71 28.93
N CYS A 786 13.89 -32.82 29.82
CA CYS A 786 14.98 -33.09 30.75
C CYS A 786 14.64 -34.22 31.71
N ASP A 787 13.44 -34.25 32.28
CA ASP A 787 13.01 -35.31 33.20
C ASP A 787 12.91 -36.67 32.51
N THR A 788 12.34 -36.71 31.29
CA THR A 788 12.19 -37.94 30.49
C THR A 788 13.53 -38.54 30.11
N HIS A 789 14.50 -37.70 29.75
CA HIS A 789 15.84 -38.15 29.32
C HIS A 789 16.86 -38.16 30.46
N GLN A 790 16.40 -38.04 31.71
CA GLN A 790 17.23 -38.06 32.92
C GLN A 790 18.42 -37.08 32.82
N LEU A 791 18.18 -35.88 32.29
CA LEU A 791 19.17 -34.82 32.22
C LEU A 791 19.19 -34.09 33.56
N GLU A 792 20.26 -34.27 34.32
CA GLU A 792 20.46 -33.52 35.56
C GLU A 792 21.27 -32.26 35.30
N ILE A 793 20.59 -31.12 35.38
CA ILE A 793 21.21 -29.83 35.16
C ILE A 793 21.69 -29.29 36.51
N TYR A 794 22.95 -28.89 36.54
CA TYR A 794 23.65 -28.34 37.69
C TYR A 794 24.08 -26.92 37.38
N GLN A 795 23.92 -26.03 38.36
CA GLN A 795 24.45 -24.68 38.21
C GLN A 795 25.98 -24.73 38.33
N LEU A 796 26.69 -24.14 37.37
CA LEU A 796 28.14 -24.27 37.24
C LEU A 796 28.92 -23.70 38.45
N LYS A 797 28.31 -22.75 39.19
CA LYS A 797 28.91 -22.09 40.37
C LYS A 797 28.90 -22.96 41.63
N ASN A 798 27.79 -23.67 41.89
CA ASN A 798 27.55 -24.32 43.20
C ASN A 798 27.37 -25.84 43.08
N ASN A 799 27.28 -26.37 41.86
CA ASN A 799 27.01 -27.78 41.59
C ASN A 799 25.70 -28.28 42.24
N ASN A 800 24.77 -27.37 42.54
CA ASN A 800 23.42 -27.69 42.99
C ASN A 800 22.57 -28.10 41.78
N ARG A 801 21.75 -29.14 41.95
CA ARG A 801 20.78 -29.56 40.95
C ARG A 801 19.73 -28.46 40.76
N VAL A 802 19.51 -28.06 39.52
CA VAL A 802 18.57 -27.02 39.12
C VAL A 802 17.29 -27.66 38.61
N GLN A 803 16.15 -27.29 39.19
CA GLN A 803 14.83 -27.58 38.65
C GLN A 803 14.26 -26.29 38.07
N PHE A 804 14.25 -26.19 36.74
CA PHE A 804 13.74 -25.01 36.06
C PHE A 804 12.21 -24.98 36.15
N LYS A 805 11.65 -23.80 36.42
CA LYS A 805 10.25 -23.46 36.06
C LYS A 805 10.17 -22.70 34.75
N GLN A 806 11.22 -21.94 34.45
CA GLN A 806 11.46 -21.25 33.18
C GLN A 806 12.96 -21.25 32.91
N VAL A 807 13.35 -21.32 31.65
CA VAL A 807 14.76 -21.29 31.26
C VAL A 807 15.28 -19.87 31.36
N GLU A 808 16.44 -19.72 31.99
CA GLU A 808 17.12 -18.44 32.16
C GLU A 808 18.39 -18.39 31.30
N GLU A 809 18.87 -17.18 31.01
CA GLU A 809 20.20 -17.01 30.41
C GLU A 809 21.30 -17.44 31.38
N GLY A 810 22.24 -18.26 30.92
CA GLY A 810 23.33 -18.69 31.78
C GLY A 810 24.15 -19.86 31.25
N LEU A 811 25.13 -20.24 32.07
CA LEU A 811 25.98 -21.41 31.87
C LEU A 811 25.67 -22.45 32.94
N PHE A 812 25.44 -23.68 32.50
CA PHE A 812 25.02 -24.81 33.31
C PHE A 812 25.84 -26.04 32.94
N LYS A 813 26.00 -26.94 33.89
CA LYS A 813 26.61 -28.25 33.68
C LYS A 813 25.50 -29.28 33.69
N CYS A 814 25.28 -29.97 32.60
CA CYS A 814 24.29 -31.03 32.53
C CYS A 814 25.00 -32.38 32.61
N TYR A 815 24.49 -33.30 33.42
CA TYR A 815 24.89 -34.69 33.37
C TYR A 815 23.76 -35.49 32.71
N ASP A 816 24.12 -36.13 31.61
CA ASP A 816 23.23 -37.02 30.88
C ASP A 816 23.44 -38.44 31.38
N HIS A 817 22.47 -38.95 32.15
CA HIS A 817 22.51 -40.29 32.72
C HIS A 817 22.32 -41.39 31.66
N ILE A 818 21.66 -41.09 30.53
CA ILE A 818 21.39 -42.07 29.48
C ILE A 818 22.64 -42.30 28.63
N ASN A 819 23.32 -41.22 28.24
CA ASN A 819 24.54 -41.30 27.43
C ASN A 819 25.83 -41.27 28.27
N GLU A 820 25.71 -41.31 29.61
CA GLU A 820 26.81 -41.28 30.59
C GLU A 820 27.85 -40.19 30.31
N CYS A 821 27.40 -38.96 30.02
CA CYS A 821 28.30 -37.87 29.61
C CYS A 821 28.04 -36.55 30.33
N TYR A 822 29.09 -35.73 30.42
CA TYR A 822 29.01 -34.37 30.95
C TYR A 822 28.87 -33.39 29.79
N LEU A 823 27.81 -32.58 29.83
CA LEU A 823 27.54 -31.53 28.86
C LEU A 823 27.71 -30.15 29.50
N SER A 824 28.38 -29.23 28.81
CA SER A 824 28.39 -27.81 29.12
C SER A 824 27.23 -27.14 28.40
N MET A 825 26.17 -26.81 29.11
CA MET A 825 24.97 -26.15 28.58
C MET A 825 25.09 -24.62 28.71
N LYS A 826 24.85 -23.90 27.62
CA LYS A 826 24.79 -22.44 27.57
C LYS A 826 23.43 -22.04 27.01
N SER A 827 22.69 -21.21 27.75
CA SER A 827 21.42 -20.62 27.33
C SER A 827 21.62 -19.12 27.08
N LYS A 828 21.14 -18.61 25.94
CA LYS A 828 21.16 -17.19 25.59
C LYS A 828 19.81 -16.76 25.02
N LYS A 829 19.31 -15.60 25.45
CA LYS A 829 18.08 -15.01 24.96
C LYS A 829 18.33 -14.38 23.59
N ILE A 830 17.43 -14.66 22.68
CA ILE A 830 17.40 -14.14 21.31
C ILE A 830 16.01 -13.56 21.04
N GLN A 831 15.91 -12.69 20.05
CA GLN A 831 14.65 -12.07 19.63
C GLN A 831 14.44 -12.35 18.14
N TRP A 832 13.24 -12.79 17.79
CA TRP A 832 12.80 -12.98 16.42
C TRP A 832 12.54 -11.62 15.74
N PHE A 833 12.48 -11.60 14.41
CA PHE A 833 12.23 -10.38 13.63
C PHE A 833 10.89 -9.71 13.94
N ASP A 834 9.90 -10.48 14.40
CA ASP A 834 8.58 -9.99 14.83
C ASP A 834 8.56 -9.46 16.27
N GLY A 835 9.72 -9.47 16.94
CA GLY A 835 9.89 -8.98 18.30
C GLY A 835 9.64 -10.03 19.39
N GLN A 836 9.22 -11.25 19.07
CA GLN A 836 9.02 -12.32 20.06
C GLN A 836 10.37 -12.83 20.59
N GLY A 837 10.45 -13.14 21.88
CA GLY A 837 11.68 -13.69 22.48
C GLY A 837 11.74 -15.21 22.45
N ALA A 838 12.97 -15.73 22.40
CA ALA A 838 13.29 -17.16 22.49
C ALA A 838 14.62 -17.38 23.21
N TYR A 839 14.92 -18.61 23.62
CA TYR A 839 16.20 -19.02 24.18
C TYR A 839 16.92 -19.97 23.24
N LEU A 840 18.15 -19.65 22.86
CA LEU A 840 19.07 -20.56 22.19
C LEU A 840 19.90 -21.30 23.25
N ILE A 841 19.74 -22.62 23.30
CA ILE A 841 20.51 -23.52 24.15
C ILE A 841 21.53 -24.26 23.28
N ASN A 842 22.79 -24.21 23.70
CA ASN A 842 23.88 -24.99 23.14
C ASN A 842 24.50 -25.84 24.26
N MET A 843 24.60 -27.17 24.06
CA MET A 843 25.27 -28.07 24.97
C MET A 843 26.45 -28.76 24.29
N LYS A 844 27.65 -28.65 24.87
CA LYS A 844 28.87 -29.27 24.35
C LYS A 844 29.30 -30.44 25.22
N ASN A 845 29.64 -31.58 24.63
CA ASN A 845 30.20 -32.70 25.39
C ASN A 845 31.62 -32.35 25.90
N ILE A 846 31.79 -32.40 27.22
CA ILE A 846 33.03 -32.08 27.92
C ILE A 846 33.57 -33.28 28.73
N THR A 847 33.07 -34.50 28.50
CA THR A 847 33.47 -35.71 29.25
C THR A 847 34.98 -35.94 29.20
N ASN A 848 35.60 -35.84 28.01
CA ASN A 848 37.06 -36.01 27.87
C ASN A 848 37.87 -34.99 28.68
N ILE A 849 37.38 -33.76 28.82
CA ILE A 849 38.01 -32.72 29.64
C ILE A 849 37.84 -33.06 31.12
N MET A 850 36.64 -33.48 31.52
CA MET A 850 36.34 -33.89 32.89
C MET A 850 37.15 -35.12 33.33
N ASP A 851 37.34 -36.11 32.46
CA ASP A 851 38.13 -37.31 32.76
C ASP A 851 39.62 -37.02 32.82
N ARG A 852 40.11 -36.09 31.98
CA ARG A 852 41.50 -35.61 32.04
C ARG A 852 41.76 -34.84 33.33
N LEU A 853 40.83 -33.96 33.72
CA LEU A 853 40.88 -33.27 35.02
C LEU A 853 40.80 -34.26 36.18
N LYS A 854 39.92 -35.27 36.13
CA LYS A 854 39.88 -36.32 37.16
C LYS A 854 41.23 -37.07 37.27
N LYS A 855 41.91 -37.36 36.16
CA LYS A 855 43.24 -37.99 36.15
C LYS A 855 44.38 -37.08 36.63
N GLU A 856 44.36 -35.79 36.28
CA GLU A 856 45.37 -34.83 36.73
C GLU A 856 45.22 -34.49 38.23
N TYR A 857 43.98 -34.49 38.74
CA TYR A 857 43.70 -34.22 40.15
C TYR A 857 43.62 -35.47 41.03
N SER A 858 43.58 -36.68 40.46
CA SER A 858 43.70 -37.93 41.25
C SER A 858 45.08 -38.09 41.91
N PHE A 859 46.12 -37.38 41.44
CA PHE A 859 47.45 -37.36 42.07
C PHE A 859 47.54 -36.43 43.31
N LEU A 860 46.50 -35.63 43.57
CA LEU A 860 46.43 -34.71 44.72
C LEU A 860 45.53 -35.25 45.85
N LEU A 861 44.97 -36.46 45.68
CA LEU A 861 44.06 -37.11 46.63
C LEU A 861 44.60 -38.46 47.18
N GLU A 862 45.83 -38.86 46.81
CA GLU A 862 46.68 -39.80 47.57
C GLU A 862 47.78 -39.00 48.29
#